data_AF-A0A5J5UV85-F1
#
_entry.id   AF-A0A5J5UV85-F1
#
_cell.length_a   1.000
_cell.length_b   1.000
_cell.length_c   1.000
_cell.angle_alpha   90.00
_cell.angle_beta   90.00
_cell.angle_gamma   90.00
#
_symmetry.space_group_name_H-M   'P 1'
#
loop_
_entity.id
_entity.type
_entity.pdbx_description
1 polymer ?
#
loop_
_entity_poly.entity_id
_entity_poly.type
_entity_poly.pdbx_seq_one_letter_code
_entity_poly.pdbx_strand_id
1 'polypeptide(L)'
;MTTASVIKSVLTPLMRKSPRRMSFLALEEDSDISFCVGNEEIDCVRSKIAALSTPFKAMLCGSFIESKRSKIDFSQNGISVELMKAVDLYSRTKRVDMFSPKIVLELLSFAERFCCEEMKSACDIQLATFVNCMEDVLVLIEYGLEDRANVLVASCLQVLLRELPSSLHSPKVMRIFCSSEARERLASAGHASFLLYYFLSQVAMEEDMVSNTTVMLLERLKECATLKWQKALALHQLGCVWLERLEYKTAQCYFEAATEAGHVYSLAGIARSRYKQGQQHSAYKLMNTLISEYKAVGWMYQERSLYNTGEDKIADLNTATELDPTLSFPYKYRAVSKAEKKQTKDAISEIDRIIQFKLAPDCLELRAWFFIAIEDYGSALRDIRAMLTLEPSYKMFNVRLSGDDLIDLLNHKVQQGSQADCWLQLYDQWSSIDDIGSLAIIHQMLVNDPWKSLLRFRQSLLLLRLNCKKAAMRCLQLACNLSSSEHEKLIYEGWIFGHREEALAKAEKSILIQRSFEAFFLKAYTLSDSNLDPESSSYVIELLEEAIRCPSDGLRKGQALNNLGGKYVDSGKLDQAANCYMNALEIKHTKAHQGLARVYSLRNQQKAAYAELSKLIEKAHNNASAYENRSEYCDSEMAKNDLNMATELDPLRTYPYSYRAAVLMDDQKETEAIEELSKAIAFKPDLQMLHLRAAFYESIGNLNSALCDCEAALCLEPDHIDTLDLYNRARDQAIHPQQI
;
A
#
# COMPACT_ATOMS: atom_id res chain seq x y z
N MET A 1 -24.38 -33.08 -15.17
CA MET A 1 -24.98 -34.21 -14.42
C MET A 1 -25.69 -33.63 -13.22
N THR A 2 -26.93 -34.06 -12.97
CA THR A 2 -27.93 -33.43 -12.10
C THR A 2 -27.38 -32.85 -10.79
N THR A 3 -27.79 -31.61 -10.48
CA THR A 3 -27.46 -30.82 -9.28
C THR A 3 -27.63 -31.58 -7.96
N ALA A 4 -28.46 -32.62 -7.93
CA ALA A 4 -28.67 -33.48 -6.78
C ALA A 4 -27.51 -34.43 -6.41
N SER A 5 -26.60 -34.78 -7.34
CA SER A 5 -25.53 -35.76 -7.04
C SER A 5 -24.26 -35.13 -6.44
N VAL A 6 -24.06 -33.81 -6.62
CA VAL A 6 -22.91 -33.07 -6.09
C VAL A 6 -23.14 -32.62 -4.63
N ILE A 7 -24.40 -32.38 -4.25
CA ILE A 7 -24.80 -31.96 -2.90
C ILE A 7 -24.40 -32.98 -1.83
N LYS A 8 -24.31 -34.28 -2.16
CA LYS A 8 -24.06 -35.35 -1.17
C LYS A 8 -22.59 -35.57 -0.79
N SER A 9 -21.62 -35.20 -1.63
CA SER A 9 -20.20 -35.52 -1.36
C SER A 9 -19.37 -34.35 -0.82
N VAL A 10 -19.87 -33.12 -0.86
CA VAL A 10 -19.09 -31.89 -0.56
C VAL A 10 -19.46 -31.24 0.80
N LEU A 11 -20.61 -31.57 1.41
CA LEU A 11 -21.13 -30.92 2.63
C LEU A 11 -20.59 -31.46 3.97
N THR A 12 -19.62 -32.38 3.96
CA THR A 12 -19.08 -33.02 5.17
C THR A 12 -18.38 -32.08 6.17
N PRO A 13 -17.70 -30.97 5.78
CA PRO A 13 -17.02 -30.10 6.74
C PRO A 13 -17.96 -29.18 7.55
N LEU A 14 -19.05 -28.69 6.95
CA LEU A 14 -20.04 -27.79 7.58
C LEU A 14 -20.90 -28.49 8.65
N MET A 15 -20.85 -29.82 8.74
CA MET A 15 -21.64 -30.66 9.64
C MET A 15 -21.10 -30.74 11.09
N ARG A 16 -20.02 -30.03 11.44
CA ARG A 16 -19.39 -30.12 12.78
C ARG A 16 -19.94 -29.19 13.86
N LYS A 17 -20.90 -28.31 13.56
CA LYS A 17 -21.67 -27.61 14.61
C LYS A 17 -22.95 -28.40 14.89
N SER A 18 -23.07 -28.90 16.12
CA SER A 18 -24.18 -29.73 16.61
C SER A 18 -25.55 -29.19 16.21
N PRO A 19 -26.47 -30.00 15.65
CA PRO A 19 -27.84 -29.57 15.43
C PRO A 19 -28.53 -29.41 16.78
N ARG A 20 -28.98 -28.21 17.13
CA ARG A 20 -30.10 -28.09 18.08
C ARG A 20 -31.28 -28.78 17.42
N ARG A 21 -31.78 -29.86 18.03
CA ARG A 21 -33.01 -30.54 17.59
C ARG A 21 -34.11 -29.48 17.41
N MET A 22 -34.55 -29.28 16.17
CA MET A 22 -35.69 -28.41 15.86
C MET A 22 -36.97 -29.08 16.39
N SER A 23 -37.53 -28.56 17.47
CA SER A 23 -38.95 -28.71 17.75
C SER A 23 -39.68 -27.64 16.93
N PHE A 24 -40.37 -28.04 15.88
CA PHE A 24 -41.32 -27.17 15.18
C PHE A 24 -42.47 -26.85 16.16
N LEU A 25 -42.39 -25.71 16.85
CA LEU A 25 -43.52 -25.16 17.57
C LEU A 25 -44.54 -24.71 16.53
N ALA A 26 -45.64 -25.46 16.41
CA ALA A 26 -46.78 -25.08 15.60
C ALA A 26 -47.32 -23.74 16.12
N LEU A 27 -47.13 -22.68 15.34
CA LEU A 27 -47.90 -21.45 15.50
C LEU A 27 -49.29 -21.75 14.95
N GLU A 28 -50.24 -22.01 15.83
CA GLU A 28 -51.67 -22.18 15.50
C GLU A 28 -52.25 -20.84 15.01
N GLU A 29 -51.98 -20.47 13.77
CA GLU A 29 -52.87 -19.60 12.98
C GLU A 29 -53.63 -20.50 12.00
N ASP A 30 -54.92 -20.25 11.81
CA ASP A 30 -55.79 -21.00 10.88
C ASP A 30 -55.20 -20.99 9.46
N SER A 31 -54.62 -22.13 9.05
CA SER A 31 -54.12 -22.34 7.70
C SER A 31 -55.29 -22.52 6.73
N ASP A 32 -55.35 -21.71 5.68
CA ASP A 32 -56.44 -21.66 4.69
C ASP A 32 -56.02 -22.22 3.31
N ILE A 33 -54.80 -22.75 3.21
CA ILE A 33 -54.28 -23.41 2.01
C ILE A 33 -53.24 -24.48 2.34
N SER A 34 -53.23 -25.58 1.59
CA SER A 34 -52.23 -26.65 1.70
C SER A 34 -51.43 -26.78 0.40
N PHE A 35 -50.10 -26.79 0.51
CA PHE A 35 -49.20 -27.09 -0.60
C PHE A 35 -48.79 -28.57 -0.55
N CYS A 36 -49.10 -29.31 -1.61
CA CYS A 36 -48.75 -30.73 -1.73
C CYS A 36 -47.35 -30.86 -2.35
N VAL A 37 -46.39 -31.43 -1.61
CA VAL A 37 -45.02 -31.67 -2.09
C VAL A 37 -44.74 -33.17 -1.98
N GLY A 38 -44.82 -33.88 -3.12
CA GLY A 38 -44.77 -35.33 -3.14
C GLY A 38 -45.99 -35.94 -2.42
N ASN A 39 -45.76 -36.66 -1.33
CA ASN A 39 -46.81 -37.29 -0.54
C ASN A 39 -47.16 -36.53 0.75
N GLU A 40 -46.50 -35.39 1.03
CA GLU A 40 -46.79 -34.57 2.21
C GLU A 40 -47.60 -33.32 1.85
N GLU A 41 -48.58 -33.00 2.70
CA GLU A 41 -49.35 -31.76 2.65
C GLU A 41 -48.82 -30.80 3.72
N ILE A 42 -48.53 -29.56 3.32
CA ILE A 42 -47.98 -28.53 4.20
C ILE A 42 -48.99 -27.39 4.27
N ASP A 43 -49.55 -27.19 5.46
CA ASP A 43 -50.59 -26.21 5.71
C ASP A 43 -49.99 -24.82 5.96
N CYS A 44 -50.35 -23.87 5.11
CA CYS A 44 -49.83 -22.51 5.12
C CYS A 44 -50.96 -21.48 5.24
N VAL A 45 -50.58 -20.23 5.50
CA VAL A 45 -51.50 -19.08 5.45
C VAL A 45 -51.37 -18.36 4.10
N ARG A 46 -52.42 -18.38 3.29
CA ARG A 46 -52.47 -17.83 1.93
C ARG A 46 -52.04 -16.38 1.87
N SER A 47 -52.53 -15.53 2.78
CA SER A 47 -52.19 -14.10 2.81
C SER A 47 -50.69 -13.86 3.08
N LYS A 48 -50.06 -14.70 3.92
CA LYS A 48 -48.64 -14.62 4.25
C LYS A 48 -47.75 -15.07 3.10
N ILE A 49 -48.09 -16.19 2.44
CA ILE A 49 -47.39 -16.67 1.25
C ILE A 49 -47.56 -15.69 0.09
N ALA A 50 -48.78 -15.16 -0.13
CA ALA A 50 -49.05 -14.13 -1.12
C ALA A 50 -48.23 -12.85 -0.90
N ALA A 51 -47.90 -12.52 0.35
CA ALA A 51 -47.09 -11.36 0.68
C ALA A 51 -45.58 -11.55 0.41
N LEU A 52 -45.12 -12.77 0.12
CA LEU A 52 -43.70 -13.02 -0.15
C LEU A 52 -43.22 -12.44 -1.49
N SER A 53 -44.09 -12.41 -2.50
CA SER A 53 -43.73 -11.89 -3.83
C SER A 53 -44.95 -11.53 -4.68
N THR A 54 -44.73 -10.73 -5.72
CA THR A 54 -45.79 -10.37 -6.68
C THR A 54 -46.32 -11.58 -7.48
N PRO A 55 -45.50 -12.57 -7.89
CA PRO A 55 -46.01 -13.82 -8.47
C PRO A 55 -46.94 -14.60 -7.52
N PHE A 56 -46.56 -14.75 -6.24
CA PHE A 56 -47.42 -15.44 -5.28
C PHE A 56 -48.72 -14.70 -5.03
N LYS A 57 -48.68 -13.36 -4.94
CA LYS A 57 -49.89 -12.53 -4.84
C LYS A 57 -50.83 -12.73 -6.01
N ALA A 58 -50.30 -12.77 -7.23
CA ALA A 58 -51.11 -13.01 -8.43
C ALA A 58 -51.70 -14.43 -8.45
N MET A 59 -50.91 -15.44 -8.11
CA MET A 59 -51.34 -16.84 -8.10
C MET A 59 -52.43 -17.12 -7.06
N LEU A 60 -52.23 -16.63 -5.82
CA LEU A 60 -53.07 -16.99 -4.67
C LEU A 60 -54.26 -16.06 -4.44
N CYS A 61 -54.16 -14.81 -4.88
CA CYS A 61 -55.17 -13.77 -4.65
C CYS A 61 -55.66 -13.10 -5.95
N GLY A 62 -55.11 -13.48 -7.11
CA GLY A 62 -55.52 -12.95 -8.42
C GLY A 62 -56.57 -13.82 -9.11
N SER A 63 -56.57 -13.80 -10.45
CA SER A 63 -57.58 -14.48 -11.28
C SER A 63 -57.22 -15.93 -11.66
N PHE A 64 -56.14 -16.48 -11.12
CA PHE A 64 -55.66 -17.83 -11.42
C PHE A 64 -56.54 -18.90 -10.75
N ILE A 65 -56.50 -20.15 -11.26
CA ILE A 65 -57.35 -21.25 -10.76
C ILE A 65 -56.97 -21.60 -9.31
N GLU A 66 -55.69 -21.45 -8.98
CA GLU A 66 -55.06 -21.63 -7.67
C GLU A 66 -55.72 -20.74 -6.61
N SER A 67 -56.20 -19.54 -6.96
CA SER A 67 -56.90 -18.63 -6.04
C SER A 67 -58.21 -19.23 -5.47
N LYS A 68 -58.80 -20.22 -6.14
CA LYS A 68 -60.05 -20.87 -5.71
C LYS A 68 -59.83 -22.28 -5.13
N ARG A 69 -58.60 -22.76 -5.09
CA ARG A 69 -58.25 -24.09 -4.58
C ARG A 69 -57.79 -24.01 -3.13
N SER A 70 -58.17 -25.00 -2.33
CA SER A 70 -57.60 -25.22 -0.98
C SER A 70 -56.31 -26.04 -1.02
N LYS A 71 -56.07 -26.81 -2.09
CA LYS A 71 -54.87 -27.62 -2.30
C LYS A 71 -54.16 -27.25 -3.59
N ILE A 72 -52.86 -26.95 -3.51
CA ILE A 72 -52.01 -26.62 -4.65
C ILE A 72 -50.86 -27.61 -4.73
N ASP A 73 -50.67 -28.24 -5.89
CA ASP A 73 -49.62 -29.22 -6.12
C ASP A 73 -48.30 -28.54 -6.53
N PHE A 74 -47.26 -28.75 -5.72
CA PHE A 74 -45.90 -28.25 -5.90
C PHE A 74 -44.88 -29.38 -6.15
N SER A 75 -45.35 -30.62 -6.31
CA SER A 75 -44.49 -31.82 -6.45
C SER A 75 -43.53 -31.76 -7.65
N GLN A 76 -43.93 -31.10 -8.74
CA GLN A 76 -43.11 -30.97 -9.96
C GLN A 76 -42.11 -29.80 -9.91
N ASN A 77 -42.11 -29.00 -8.84
CA ASN A 77 -41.28 -27.80 -8.74
C ASN A 77 -39.87 -28.08 -8.19
N GLY A 78 -39.54 -29.33 -7.83
CA GLY A 78 -38.23 -29.69 -7.28
C GLY A 78 -37.96 -29.10 -5.89
N ILE A 79 -39.02 -28.78 -5.15
CA ILE A 79 -38.98 -28.22 -3.79
C ILE A 79 -39.01 -29.38 -2.79
N SER A 80 -38.16 -29.33 -1.77
CA SER A 80 -38.17 -30.32 -0.69
C SER A 80 -39.28 -30.01 0.32
N VAL A 81 -39.79 -31.03 1.00
CA VAL A 81 -40.78 -30.85 2.08
C VAL A 81 -40.22 -29.95 3.19
N GLU A 82 -38.95 -30.12 3.55
CA GLU A 82 -38.26 -29.30 4.54
C GLU A 82 -38.16 -27.83 4.11
N LEU A 83 -37.86 -27.57 2.83
CA LEU A 83 -37.84 -26.23 2.26
C LEU A 83 -39.21 -25.57 2.34
N MET A 84 -40.28 -26.25 1.94
CA MET A 84 -41.62 -25.65 1.96
C MET A 84 -42.11 -25.38 3.40
N LYS A 85 -41.75 -26.22 4.37
CA LYS A 85 -41.95 -25.94 5.81
C LYS A 85 -41.17 -24.70 6.26
N ALA A 86 -39.93 -24.52 5.77
CA ALA A 86 -39.13 -23.34 6.06
C ALA A 86 -39.70 -22.06 5.41
N VAL A 87 -40.25 -22.16 4.19
CA VAL A 87 -40.93 -21.05 3.50
C VAL A 87 -42.16 -20.60 4.29
N ASP A 88 -42.99 -21.53 4.78
CA ASP A 88 -44.14 -21.18 5.63
C ASP A 88 -43.68 -20.48 6.91
N LEU A 89 -42.70 -21.06 7.62
CA LEU A 89 -42.18 -20.48 8.86
C LEU A 89 -41.58 -19.08 8.63
N TYR A 90 -40.85 -18.88 7.53
CA TYR A 90 -40.34 -17.55 7.16
C TYR A 90 -41.49 -16.58 6.84
N SER A 91 -42.54 -17.03 6.15
CA SER A 91 -43.69 -16.18 5.82
C SER A 91 -44.40 -15.63 7.07
N ARG A 92 -44.38 -16.40 8.16
CA ARG A 92 -44.95 -16.03 9.47
C ARG A 92 -44.00 -15.17 10.31
N THR A 93 -42.72 -15.53 10.37
CA THR A 93 -41.76 -14.97 11.34
C THR A 93 -40.81 -13.93 10.76
N LYS A 94 -40.61 -13.93 9.43
CA LYS A 94 -39.60 -13.14 8.71
C LYS A 94 -38.17 -13.35 9.22
N ARG A 95 -37.88 -14.50 9.86
CA ARG A 95 -36.53 -14.82 10.36
C ARG A 95 -35.90 -15.99 9.63
N VAL A 96 -34.60 -15.87 9.33
CA VAL A 96 -33.78 -16.91 8.66
C VAL A 96 -32.76 -17.54 9.60
N ASP A 97 -32.45 -16.89 10.72
CA ASP A 97 -31.45 -17.30 11.72
C ASP A 97 -31.73 -18.66 12.38
N MET A 98 -32.97 -19.14 12.29
CA MET A 98 -33.41 -20.42 12.86
C MET A 98 -33.06 -21.63 12.00
N PHE A 99 -32.68 -21.43 10.74
CA PHE A 99 -32.49 -22.51 9.78
C PHE A 99 -31.02 -22.95 9.68
N SER A 100 -30.82 -24.22 9.33
CA SER A 100 -29.47 -24.72 9.00
C SER A 100 -28.96 -24.09 7.70
N PRO A 101 -27.63 -23.91 7.51
CA PRO A 101 -27.08 -23.29 6.29
C PRO A 101 -27.55 -23.95 4.99
N LYS A 102 -27.77 -25.27 5.00
CA LYS A 102 -28.32 -26.00 3.85
C LYS A 102 -29.73 -25.54 3.49
N ILE A 103 -30.61 -25.38 4.49
CA ILE A 103 -31.98 -24.89 4.28
C ILE A 103 -31.96 -23.43 3.84
N VAL A 104 -31.04 -22.62 4.36
CA VAL A 104 -30.88 -21.22 3.93
C VAL A 104 -30.46 -21.12 2.46
N LEU A 105 -29.58 -22.00 1.98
CA LEU A 105 -29.24 -22.09 0.55
C LEU A 105 -30.45 -22.50 -0.31
N GLU A 106 -31.22 -23.49 0.13
CA GLU A 106 -32.46 -23.89 -0.55
C GLU A 106 -33.50 -22.75 -0.55
N LEU A 107 -33.61 -21.98 0.54
CA LEU A 107 -34.45 -20.78 0.64
C LEU A 107 -33.98 -19.65 -0.28
N LEU A 108 -32.67 -19.46 -0.43
CA LEU A 108 -32.10 -18.47 -1.35
C LEU A 108 -32.51 -18.77 -2.80
N SER A 109 -32.32 -20.02 -3.23
CA SER A 109 -32.70 -20.46 -4.58
C SER A 109 -34.22 -20.39 -4.80
N PHE A 110 -35.01 -20.74 -3.78
CA PHE A 110 -36.46 -20.54 -3.81
C PHE A 110 -36.83 -19.06 -3.96
N ALA A 111 -36.20 -18.18 -3.17
CA ALA A 111 -36.47 -16.76 -3.19
C ALA A 111 -36.15 -16.14 -4.56
N GLU A 112 -35.05 -16.53 -5.20
CA GLU A 112 -34.73 -16.07 -6.56
C GLU A 112 -35.76 -16.58 -7.57
N ARG A 113 -36.09 -17.88 -7.54
CA ARG A 113 -37.02 -18.49 -8.49
C ARG A 113 -38.43 -17.89 -8.44
N PHE A 114 -38.89 -17.50 -7.26
CA PHE A 114 -40.23 -16.94 -7.05
C PHE A 114 -40.25 -15.43 -6.80
N CYS A 115 -39.13 -14.75 -7.01
CA CYS A 115 -38.94 -13.29 -6.86
C CYS A 115 -39.32 -12.77 -5.46
N CYS A 116 -38.93 -13.48 -4.41
CA CYS A 116 -39.14 -13.12 -3.00
C CYS A 116 -37.98 -12.26 -2.48
N GLU A 117 -37.92 -10.98 -2.85
CA GLU A 117 -36.77 -10.09 -2.59
C GLU A 117 -36.38 -9.98 -1.10
N GLU A 118 -37.35 -9.82 -0.19
CA GLU A 118 -37.07 -9.74 1.24
C GLU A 118 -36.44 -11.03 1.77
N MET A 119 -36.96 -12.18 1.34
CA MET A 119 -36.44 -13.49 1.73
C MET A 119 -35.04 -13.69 1.17
N LYS A 120 -34.81 -13.30 -0.09
CA LYS A 120 -33.50 -13.36 -0.74
C LYS A 120 -32.48 -12.54 0.05
N SER A 121 -32.80 -11.28 0.36
CA SER A 121 -31.91 -10.39 1.12
C SER A 121 -31.59 -10.95 2.52
N ALA A 122 -32.58 -11.49 3.23
CA ALA A 122 -32.37 -12.10 4.54
C ALA A 122 -31.48 -13.36 4.47
N CYS A 123 -31.65 -14.20 3.45
CA CYS A 123 -30.80 -15.37 3.21
C CYS A 123 -29.37 -14.96 2.83
N ASP A 124 -29.22 -13.95 1.97
CA ASP A 124 -27.94 -13.40 1.52
C ASP A 124 -27.09 -12.92 2.70
N ILE A 125 -27.68 -12.08 3.57
CA ILE A 125 -27.01 -11.57 4.79
C ILE A 125 -26.66 -12.73 5.74
N GLN A 126 -27.59 -13.66 5.97
CA GLN A 126 -27.35 -14.77 6.88
C GLN A 126 -26.21 -15.67 6.40
N LEU A 127 -26.16 -15.98 5.10
CA LEU A 127 -25.09 -16.80 4.52
C LEU A 127 -23.73 -16.09 4.58
N ALA A 128 -23.72 -14.77 4.37
CA ALA A 128 -22.50 -13.96 4.46
C ALA A 128 -21.83 -14.06 5.84
N THR A 129 -22.61 -14.16 6.94
CA THR A 129 -22.05 -14.32 8.29
C THR A 129 -21.28 -15.63 8.52
N PHE A 130 -21.51 -16.65 7.68
CA PHE A 130 -20.81 -17.92 7.79
C PHE A 130 -19.45 -17.91 7.10
N VAL A 131 -19.17 -16.94 6.23
CA VAL A 131 -17.91 -16.87 5.47
C VAL A 131 -16.79 -16.32 6.34
N ASN A 132 -15.92 -17.20 6.84
CA ASN A 132 -14.78 -16.80 7.68
C ASN A 132 -13.44 -17.30 7.16
N CYS A 133 -13.41 -18.41 6.42
CA CYS A 133 -12.17 -18.96 5.88
C CYS A 133 -12.30 -19.37 4.40
N MET A 134 -11.17 -19.74 3.79
CA MET A 134 -11.11 -20.18 2.39
C MET A 134 -11.98 -21.40 2.09
N GLU A 135 -12.19 -22.30 3.06
CA GLU A 135 -13.05 -23.47 2.88
C GLU A 135 -14.51 -23.07 2.70
N ASP A 136 -14.99 -22.09 3.48
CA ASP A 136 -16.35 -21.56 3.38
C ASP A 136 -16.58 -20.92 2.01
N VAL A 137 -15.60 -20.13 1.54
CA VAL A 137 -15.64 -19.47 0.23
C VAL A 137 -15.81 -20.49 -0.90
N LEU A 138 -14.98 -21.55 -0.90
CA LEU A 138 -14.99 -22.56 -1.96
C LEU A 138 -16.30 -23.35 -2.04
N VAL A 139 -17.11 -23.33 -0.98
CA VAL A 139 -18.43 -23.95 -0.94
C VAL A 139 -19.52 -22.96 -1.35
N LEU A 140 -19.49 -21.74 -0.81
CA LEU A 140 -20.63 -20.80 -0.88
C LEU A 140 -20.62 -19.88 -2.11
N ILE A 141 -19.46 -19.58 -2.69
CA ILE A 141 -19.36 -18.57 -3.75
C ILE A 141 -20.11 -18.96 -5.03
N GLU A 142 -20.13 -20.25 -5.38
CA GLU A 142 -20.85 -20.73 -6.56
C GLU A 142 -22.37 -20.52 -6.42
N TYR A 143 -22.93 -20.81 -5.24
CA TYR A 143 -24.34 -20.53 -4.95
C TYR A 143 -24.62 -19.02 -4.97
N GLY A 144 -23.72 -18.23 -4.41
CA GLY A 144 -23.83 -16.77 -4.45
C GLY A 144 -23.85 -16.21 -5.87
N LEU A 145 -23.05 -16.78 -6.77
CA LEU A 145 -22.98 -16.41 -8.18
C LEU A 145 -24.17 -16.94 -9.00
N GLU A 146 -24.70 -18.13 -8.69
CA GLU A 146 -25.88 -18.69 -9.36
C GLU A 146 -27.16 -17.91 -9.01
N ASP A 147 -27.39 -17.66 -7.73
CA ASP A 147 -28.63 -17.02 -7.23
C ASP A 147 -28.52 -15.49 -7.10
N ARG A 148 -27.43 -14.88 -7.60
CA ARG A 148 -27.17 -13.42 -7.56
C ARG A 148 -27.31 -12.83 -6.15
N ALA A 149 -26.63 -13.44 -5.18
CA ALA A 149 -26.57 -13.01 -3.79
C ALA A 149 -25.36 -12.09 -3.58
N ASN A 150 -25.59 -10.78 -3.62
CA ASN A 150 -24.55 -9.78 -3.70
C ASN A 150 -23.72 -9.70 -2.40
N VAL A 151 -24.35 -9.80 -1.24
CA VAL A 151 -23.66 -9.67 0.06
C VAL A 151 -22.76 -10.88 0.32
N LEU A 152 -23.26 -12.08 0.03
CA LEU A 152 -22.52 -13.33 0.14
C LEU A 152 -21.31 -13.35 -0.78
N VAL A 153 -21.48 -12.96 -2.05
CA VAL A 153 -20.35 -12.87 -2.99
C VAL A 153 -19.34 -11.83 -2.52
N ALA A 154 -19.77 -10.68 -1.99
CA ALA A 154 -18.88 -9.67 -1.43
C ALA A 154 -18.06 -10.20 -0.24
N SER A 155 -18.69 -10.90 0.71
CA SER A 155 -18.00 -11.52 1.85
C SER A 155 -17.01 -12.60 1.40
N CYS A 156 -17.38 -13.41 0.39
CA CYS A 156 -16.48 -14.38 -0.22
C CYS A 156 -15.25 -13.71 -0.86
N LEU A 157 -15.46 -12.66 -1.66
CA LEU A 157 -14.39 -11.88 -2.27
C LEU A 157 -13.49 -11.24 -1.23
N GLN A 158 -14.04 -10.74 -0.12
CA GLN A 158 -13.25 -10.14 0.96
C GLN A 158 -12.25 -11.14 1.56
N VAL A 159 -12.66 -12.40 1.79
CA VAL A 159 -11.75 -13.45 2.27
C VAL A 159 -10.71 -13.80 1.20
N LEU A 160 -11.11 -13.93 -0.07
CA LEU A 160 -10.17 -14.21 -1.16
C LEU A 160 -9.07 -13.14 -1.32
N LEU A 161 -9.46 -11.87 -1.20
CA LEU A 161 -8.56 -10.73 -1.33
C LEU A 161 -7.62 -10.60 -0.12
N ARG A 162 -8.06 -10.98 1.08
CA ARG A 162 -7.21 -11.02 2.28
C ARG A 162 -6.10 -12.06 2.20
N GLU A 163 -6.34 -13.16 1.49
CA GLU A 163 -5.40 -14.27 1.33
C GLU A 163 -4.47 -14.11 0.11
N LEU A 164 -4.45 -12.93 -0.54
CA LEU A 164 -3.51 -12.68 -1.63
C LEU A 164 -2.06 -12.62 -1.12
N PRO A 165 -1.08 -13.10 -1.91
CA PRO A 165 -1.20 -13.70 -3.25
C PRO A 165 -1.59 -15.18 -3.26
N SER A 166 -1.56 -15.86 -2.10
CA SER A 166 -1.72 -17.32 -2.02
C SER A 166 -3.04 -17.84 -2.61
N SER A 167 -4.11 -17.06 -2.55
CA SER A 167 -5.40 -17.43 -3.15
C SER A 167 -5.33 -17.58 -4.68
N LEU A 168 -4.44 -16.87 -5.38
CA LEU A 168 -4.25 -16.99 -6.84
C LEU A 168 -3.57 -18.30 -7.25
N HIS A 169 -2.88 -18.98 -6.35
CA HIS A 169 -2.31 -20.30 -6.62
C HIS A 169 -3.37 -21.40 -6.64
N SER A 170 -4.57 -21.13 -6.13
CA SER A 170 -5.66 -22.10 -6.10
C SER A 170 -6.37 -22.18 -7.46
N PRO A 171 -6.36 -23.34 -8.15
CA PRO A 171 -7.03 -23.48 -9.44
C PRO A 171 -8.55 -23.31 -9.32
N LYS A 172 -9.13 -23.56 -8.14
CA LYS A 172 -10.56 -23.33 -7.88
C LYS A 172 -10.88 -21.84 -7.86
N VAL A 173 -10.04 -21.03 -7.20
CA VAL A 173 -10.20 -19.58 -7.16
C VAL A 173 -10.02 -18.98 -8.56
N MET A 174 -9.03 -19.46 -9.31
CA MET A 174 -8.80 -18.95 -10.66
C MET A 174 -9.96 -19.22 -11.63
N ARG A 175 -10.75 -20.27 -11.43
CA ARG A 175 -11.98 -20.50 -12.21
C ARG A 175 -13.02 -19.39 -12.03
N ILE A 176 -13.04 -18.74 -10.86
CA ILE A 176 -13.97 -17.66 -10.54
C ILE A 176 -13.59 -16.37 -11.27
N PHE A 177 -12.29 -16.12 -11.47
CA PHE A 177 -11.84 -14.86 -12.06
C PHE A 177 -11.54 -14.94 -13.56
N CYS A 178 -11.01 -16.06 -14.06
CA CYS A 178 -10.34 -16.06 -15.36
C CYS A 178 -11.21 -16.38 -16.59
N SER A 179 -12.34 -17.06 -16.45
CA SER A 179 -13.18 -17.41 -17.61
C SER A 179 -14.14 -16.27 -17.97
N SER A 180 -14.55 -16.19 -19.24
CA SER A 180 -15.57 -15.20 -19.68
C SER A 180 -16.91 -15.43 -18.98
N GLU A 181 -17.30 -16.69 -18.84
CA GLU A 181 -18.51 -17.07 -18.12
C GLU A 181 -18.45 -16.66 -16.65
N ALA A 182 -17.31 -16.86 -15.97
CA ALA A 182 -17.18 -16.48 -14.57
C ALA A 182 -17.17 -14.96 -14.38
N ARG A 183 -16.57 -14.20 -15.31
CA ARG A 183 -16.67 -12.74 -15.34
C ARG A 183 -18.13 -12.30 -15.50
N GLU A 184 -18.90 -12.92 -16.39
CA GLU A 184 -20.31 -12.61 -16.60
C GLU A 184 -21.16 -12.93 -15.36
N ARG A 185 -20.88 -14.05 -14.69
CA ARG A 185 -21.51 -14.40 -13.41
C ARG A 185 -21.18 -13.38 -12.33
N LEU A 186 -19.91 -12.98 -12.19
CA LEU A 186 -19.50 -11.90 -11.28
C LEU A 186 -20.14 -10.56 -11.63
N ALA A 187 -20.28 -10.24 -12.92
CA ALA A 187 -20.95 -9.02 -13.38
C ALA A 187 -22.45 -9.05 -13.03
N SER A 188 -23.10 -10.21 -13.16
CA SER A 188 -24.50 -10.38 -12.79
C SER A 188 -24.76 -10.23 -11.27
N ALA A 189 -23.75 -10.51 -10.45
CA ALA A 189 -23.74 -10.26 -9.00
C ALA A 189 -23.22 -8.85 -8.63
N GLY A 190 -22.94 -7.98 -9.60
CA GLY A 190 -22.50 -6.60 -9.37
C GLY A 190 -21.03 -6.43 -8.95
N HIS A 191 -20.21 -7.48 -9.03
CA HIS A 191 -18.84 -7.49 -8.50
C HIS A 191 -17.74 -7.53 -9.56
N ALA A 192 -18.06 -7.60 -10.85
CA ALA A 192 -17.07 -7.44 -11.92
C ALA A 192 -16.78 -5.96 -12.18
N SER A 193 -15.61 -5.48 -11.77
CA SER A 193 -15.19 -4.09 -11.97
C SER A 193 -13.76 -3.99 -12.52
N PHE A 194 -13.45 -2.88 -13.19
CA PHE A 194 -12.09 -2.57 -13.62
C PHE A 194 -11.12 -2.58 -12.44
N LEU A 195 -11.50 -2.02 -11.29
CA LEU A 195 -10.65 -1.93 -10.09
C LEU A 195 -10.30 -3.30 -9.52
N LEU A 196 -11.27 -4.22 -9.46
CA LEU A 196 -11.02 -5.59 -9.00
C LEU A 196 -9.97 -6.27 -9.90
N TYR A 197 -10.19 -6.27 -11.21
CA TYR A 197 -9.27 -6.92 -12.13
C TYR A 197 -7.93 -6.20 -12.22
N TYR A 198 -7.89 -4.88 -12.04
CA TYR A 198 -6.65 -4.11 -11.99
C TYR A 198 -5.80 -4.56 -10.80
N PHE A 199 -6.41 -4.67 -9.62
CA PHE A 199 -5.74 -5.13 -8.41
C PHE A 199 -5.26 -6.58 -8.55
N LEU A 200 -6.11 -7.50 -9.03
CA LEU A 200 -5.74 -8.90 -9.23
C LEU A 200 -4.62 -9.05 -10.26
N SER A 201 -4.68 -8.32 -11.38
CA SER A 201 -3.63 -8.31 -12.39
C SER A 201 -2.31 -7.78 -11.86
N GLN A 202 -2.34 -6.72 -11.04
CA GLN A 202 -1.13 -6.17 -10.42
C GLN A 202 -0.46 -7.19 -9.50
N VAL A 203 -1.24 -7.86 -8.64
CA VAL A 203 -0.71 -8.93 -7.75
C VAL A 203 -0.15 -10.09 -8.59
N ALA A 204 -0.86 -10.51 -9.64
CA ALA A 204 -0.39 -11.59 -10.51
C ALA A 204 0.89 -11.24 -11.28
N MET A 205 1.04 -9.98 -11.72
CA MET A 205 2.26 -9.49 -12.36
C MET A 205 3.45 -9.45 -11.39
N GLU A 206 3.23 -9.08 -10.13
CA GLU A 206 4.27 -9.08 -9.09
C GLU A 206 4.76 -10.48 -8.73
N GLU A 207 3.85 -11.48 -8.71
CA GLU A 207 4.18 -12.86 -8.36
C GLU A 207 4.82 -13.63 -9.53
N ASP A 208 4.16 -13.65 -10.69
CA ASP A 208 4.65 -14.32 -11.90
C ASP A 208 4.08 -13.66 -13.14
N MET A 209 4.85 -12.70 -13.66
CA MET A 209 4.53 -11.95 -14.87
C MET A 209 4.39 -12.83 -16.11
N VAL A 210 5.07 -13.98 -16.18
CA VAL A 210 5.09 -14.86 -17.36
C VAL A 210 3.91 -15.86 -17.31
N SER A 211 3.23 -16.01 -16.18
CA SER A 211 2.14 -16.98 -16.01
C SER A 211 0.94 -16.75 -16.95
N ASN A 212 0.25 -17.84 -17.32
CA ASN A 212 -1.01 -17.76 -18.07
C ASN A 212 -2.11 -17.07 -17.27
N THR A 213 -2.08 -17.21 -15.95
CA THR A 213 -2.98 -16.55 -15.00
C THR A 213 -2.94 -15.04 -15.18
N THR A 214 -1.75 -14.45 -15.24
CA THR A 214 -1.54 -13.01 -15.41
C THR A 214 -2.16 -12.50 -16.72
N VAL A 215 -1.95 -13.21 -17.83
CA VAL A 215 -2.57 -12.86 -19.11
C VAL A 215 -4.09 -12.94 -19.05
N MET A 216 -4.66 -14.01 -18.47
CA MET A 216 -6.11 -14.16 -18.37
C MET A 216 -6.75 -13.04 -17.55
N LEU A 217 -6.15 -12.67 -16.42
CA LEU A 217 -6.63 -11.56 -15.59
C LEU A 217 -6.56 -10.21 -16.33
N LEU A 218 -5.46 -9.95 -17.05
CA LEU A 218 -5.31 -8.73 -17.85
C LEU A 218 -6.29 -8.67 -19.03
N GLU A 219 -6.63 -9.81 -19.62
CA GLU A 219 -7.71 -9.88 -20.62
C GLU A 219 -9.07 -9.54 -20.00
N ARG A 220 -9.36 -10.00 -18.77
CA ARG A 220 -10.58 -9.59 -18.06
C ARG A 220 -10.57 -8.11 -17.71
N LEU A 221 -9.41 -7.56 -17.33
CA LEU A 221 -9.23 -6.13 -17.08
C LEU A 221 -9.57 -5.30 -18.32
N LYS A 222 -9.06 -5.71 -19.49
CA LYS A 222 -9.36 -5.09 -20.79
C LYS A 222 -10.85 -5.13 -21.11
N GLU A 223 -11.53 -6.25 -20.84
CA GLU A 223 -12.98 -6.37 -21.03
C GLU A 223 -13.78 -5.47 -20.07
N CYS A 224 -13.29 -5.22 -18.86
CA CYS A 224 -13.93 -4.33 -17.89
C CYS A 224 -13.63 -2.84 -18.12
N ALA A 225 -12.73 -2.51 -19.07
CA ALA A 225 -12.32 -1.15 -19.34
C ALA A 225 -13.39 -0.39 -20.17
N THR A 226 -13.99 0.63 -19.56
CA THR A 226 -15.00 1.48 -20.20
C THR A 226 -14.40 2.76 -20.76
N LEU A 227 -13.49 3.37 -20.00
CA LEU A 227 -12.82 4.63 -20.36
C LEU A 227 -11.63 4.40 -21.29
N LYS A 228 -11.29 5.40 -22.11
CA LYS A 228 -10.16 5.32 -23.06
C LYS A 228 -8.83 5.05 -22.35
N TRP A 229 -8.56 5.73 -21.23
CA TRP A 229 -7.33 5.53 -20.45
C TRP A 229 -7.27 4.13 -19.79
N GLN A 230 -8.41 3.58 -19.35
CA GLN A 230 -8.49 2.23 -18.79
C GLN A 230 -8.08 1.19 -19.84
N LYS A 231 -8.58 1.35 -21.07
CA LYS A 231 -8.23 0.48 -22.21
C LYS A 231 -6.75 0.61 -22.54
N ALA A 232 -6.23 1.84 -22.59
CA ALA A 232 -4.83 2.10 -22.89
C ALA A 232 -3.89 1.46 -21.84
N LEU A 233 -4.23 1.55 -20.56
CA LEU A 233 -3.48 0.92 -19.46
C LEU A 233 -3.51 -0.62 -19.55
N ALA A 234 -4.68 -1.22 -19.76
CA ALA A 234 -4.80 -2.67 -19.88
C ALA A 234 -4.00 -3.22 -21.08
N LEU A 235 -4.06 -2.52 -22.22
CA LEU A 235 -3.27 -2.87 -23.41
C LEU A 235 -1.77 -2.71 -23.16
N HIS A 236 -1.34 -1.67 -22.46
CA HIS A 236 0.06 -1.48 -22.08
C HIS A 236 0.57 -2.61 -21.18
N GLN A 237 -0.18 -2.98 -20.14
CA GLN A 237 0.18 -4.08 -19.24
C GLN A 237 0.25 -5.43 -19.98
N LEU A 238 -0.70 -5.70 -20.89
CA LEU A 238 -0.63 -6.86 -21.78
C LEU A 238 0.64 -6.83 -22.63
N GLY A 239 0.97 -5.70 -23.23
CA GLY A 239 2.21 -5.51 -24.00
C GLY A 239 3.45 -5.84 -23.19
N CYS A 240 3.53 -5.39 -21.93
CA CYS A 240 4.63 -5.73 -21.01
C CYS A 240 4.72 -7.23 -20.75
N VAL A 241 3.59 -7.90 -20.45
CA VAL A 241 3.58 -9.35 -20.20
C VAL A 241 4.01 -10.16 -21.43
N TRP A 242 3.55 -9.78 -22.62
CA TRP A 242 3.97 -10.43 -23.86
C TRP A 242 5.45 -10.18 -24.19
N LEU A 243 5.99 -9.00 -23.82
CA LEU A 243 7.40 -8.69 -23.97
C LEU A 243 8.27 -9.62 -23.11
N GLU A 244 7.91 -9.81 -21.84
CA GLU A 244 8.62 -10.72 -20.93
C GLU A 244 8.48 -12.20 -21.32
N ARG A 245 7.36 -12.57 -21.96
CA ARG A 245 7.16 -13.88 -22.59
C ARG A 245 7.99 -14.10 -23.87
N LEU A 246 8.78 -13.11 -24.27
CA LEU A 246 9.62 -13.12 -25.47
C LEU A 246 8.82 -13.13 -26.79
N GLU A 247 7.52 -12.83 -26.75
CA GLU A 247 6.62 -12.76 -27.91
C GLU A 247 6.58 -11.32 -28.46
N TYR A 248 7.72 -10.87 -28.98
CA TYR A 248 7.95 -9.45 -29.30
C TYR A 248 7.00 -8.86 -30.34
N LYS A 249 6.52 -9.66 -31.30
CA LYS A 249 5.57 -9.19 -32.32
C LYS A 249 4.20 -8.89 -31.70
N THR A 250 3.72 -9.81 -30.87
CA THR A 250 2.46 -9.66 -30.13
C THR A 250 2.55 -8.49 -29.16
N ALA A 251 3.65 -8.39 -28.42
CA ALA A 251 3.93 -7.26 -27.53
C ALA A 251 3.88 -5.92 -28.27
N GLN A 252 4.53 -5.84 -29.44
CA GLN A 252 4.53 -4.65 -30.27
C GLN A 252 3.11 -4.24 -30.68
N CYS A 253 2.26 -5.17 -31.15
CA CYS A 253 0.87 -4.87 -31.50
C CYS A 253 0.07 -4.29 -30.31
N TYR A 254 0.27 -4.83 -29.11
CA TYR A 254 -0.39 -4.31 -27.91
C TYR A 254 0.10 -2.92 -27.53
N PHE A 255 1.39 -2.64 -27.66
CA PHE A 255 1.94 -1.30 -27.42
C PHE A 255 1.48 -0.28 -28.48
N GLU A 256 1.37 -0.68 -29.74
CA GLU A 256 0.80 0.14 -30.82
C GLU A 256 -0.65 0.49 -30.51
N ALA A 257 -1.49 -0.51 -30.17
CA ALA A 257 -2.88 -0.29 -29.78
C ALA A 257 -3.02 0.60 -28.52
N ALA A 258 -2.13 0.44 -27.54
CA ALA A 258 -2.10 1.30 -26.35
C ALA A 258 -1.74 2.76 -26.71
N THR A 259 -0.82 2.95 -27.66
CA THR A 259 -0.41 4.29 -28.15
C THR A 259 -1.56 4.96 -28.91
N GLU A 260 -2.27 4.23 -29.77
CA GLU A 260 -3.49 4.70 -30.45
C GLU A 260 -4.59 5.08 -29.44
N ALA A 261 -4.68 4.35 -28.33
CA ALA A 261 -5.55 4.66 -27.21
C ALA A 261 -5.05 5.84 -26.33
N GLY A 262 -3.91 6.46 -26.65
CA GLY A 262 -3.41 7.68 -26.01
C GLY A 262 -2.31 7.47 -24.95
N HIS A 263 -1.79 6.25 -24.78
CA HIS A 263 -0.73 5.96 -23.82
C HIS A 263 0.67 6.15 -24.45
N VAL A 264 1.18 7.37 -24.43
CA VAL A 264 2.45 7.78 -25.08
C VAL A 264 3.65 6.94 -24.61
N TYR A 265 3.71 6.58 -23.32
CA TYR A 265 4.80 5.76 -22.77
C TYR A 265 4.93 4.39 -23.45
N SER A 266 3.86 3.87 -24.07
CA SER A 266 3.91 2.61 -24.83
C SER A 266 4.85 2.67 -26.05
N LEU A 267 5.21 3.84 -26.55
CA LEU A 267 6.23 4.00 -27.58
C LEU A 267 7.59 3.43 -27.14
N ALA A 268 7.93 3.48 -25.85
CA ALA A 268 9.12 2.81 -25.31
C ALA A 268 9.01 1.29 -25.41
N GLY A 269 7.82 0.73 -25.17
CA GLY A 269 7.53 -0.69 -25.36
C GLY A 269 7.69 -1.13 -26.81
N ILE A 270 7.26 -0.31 -27.77
CA ILE A 270 7.50 -0.52 -29.21
C ILE A 270 9.01 -0.51 -29.51
N ALA A 271 9.74 0.49 -29.01
CA ALA A 271 11.19 0.60 -29.20
C ALA A 271 11.92 -0.63 -28.64
N ARG A 272 11.59 -1.08 -27.42
CA ARG A 272 12.13 -2.31 -26.80
C ARG A 272 11.83 -3.54 -27.65
N SER A 273 10.58 -3.69 -28.11
CA SER A 273 10.15 -4.81 -28.95
C SER A 273 10.91 -4.85 -30.28
N ARG A 274 11.10 -3.70 -30.93
CA ARG A 274 11.88 -3.57 -32.18
C ARG A 274 13.35 -3.89 -31.95
N TYR A 275 13.94 -3.39 -30.87
CA TYR A 275 15.33 -3.68 -30.50
C TYR A 275 15.55 -5.19 -30.29
N LYS A 276 14.65 -5.87 -29.56
CA LYS A 276 14.70 -7.33 -29.36
C LYS A 276 14.53 -8.13 -30.66
N GLN A 277 13.86 -7.56 -31.67
CA GLN A 277 13.76 -8.09 -33.02
C GLN A 277 14.99 -7.77 -33.91
N GLY A 278 16.05 -7.14 -33.35
CA GLY A 278 17.28 -6.77 -34.06
C GLY A 278 17.24 -5.42 -34.79
N GLN A 279 16.17 -4.63 -34.62
CA GLN A 279 15.97 -3.35 -35.32
C GLN A 279 16.46 -2.15 -34.48
N GLN A 280 17.74 -2.14 -34.11
CA GLN A 280 18.30 -1.11 -33.21
C GLN A 280 18.15 0.33 -33.73
N HIS A 281 18.47 0.58 -35.01
CA HIS A 281 18.34 1.92 -35.60
C HIS A 281 16.89 2.42 -35.60
N SER A 282 15.92 1.53 -35.83
CA SER A 282 14.50 1.87 -35.78
C SER A 282 14.05 2.25 -34.37
N ALA A 283 14.52 1.51 -33.36
CA ALA A 283 14.24 1.80 -31.95
C ALA A 283 14.85 3.14 -31.51
N TYR A 284 16.11 3.40 -31.86
CA TYR A 284 16.78 4.67 -31.56
C TYR A 284 16.06 5.85 -32.22
N LYS A 285 15.72 5.74 -33.51
CA LYS A 285 15.00 6.78 -34.25
C LYS A 285 13.65 7.09 -33.60
N LEU A 286 12.91 6.07 -33.17
CA LEU A 286 11.61 6.23 -32.49
C LEU A 286 11.74 6.99 -31.17
N MET A 287 12.75 6.68 -30.36
CA MET A 287 12.99 7.43 -29.12
C MET A 287 13.46 8.86 -29.39
N ASN A 288 14.23 9.07 -30.44
CA ASN A 288 14.66 10.41 -30.82
C ASN A 288 13.48 11.29 -31.27
N THR A 289 12.56 10.73 -32.06
CA THR A 289 11.33 11.45 -32.45
C THR A 289 10.47 11.77 -31.23
N LEU A 290 10.34 10.82 -30.30
CA LEU A 290 9.61 11.04 -29.04
C LEU A 290 10.19 12.21 -28.23
N ILE A 291 11.52 12.26 -28.07
CA ILE A 291 12.20 13.34 -27.35
C ILE A 291 12.01 14.70 -28.04
N SER A 292 11.94 14.72 -29.37
CA SER A 292 11.72 15.96 -30.13
C SER A 292 10.28 16.44 -30.15
N GLU A 293 9.30 15.53 -30.06
CA GLU A 293 7.87 15.85 -30.16
C GLU A 293 7.28 16.26 -28.80
N TYR A 294 7.84 15.76 -27.69
CA TYR A 294 7.32 15.95 -26.35
C TYR A 294 8.33 16.66 -25.44
N LYS A 295 7.86 17.19 -24.31
CA LYS A 295 8.76 17.73 -23.27
C LYS A 295 9.68 16.61 -22.79
N ALA A 296 10.98 16.81 -22.98
CA ALA A 296 11.98 15.81 -22.64
C ALA A 296 12.04 15.57 -21.12
N VAL A 297 12.07 14.30 -20.74
CA VAL A 297 12.10 13.84 -19.34
C VAL A 297 13.11 12.70 -19.20
N GLY A 298 13.65 12.51 -17.99
CA GLY A 298 14.82 11.66 -17.78
C GLY A 298 14.67 10.23 -18.29
N TRP A 299 13.48 9.63 -18.14
CA TRP A 299 13.23 8.25 -18.61
C TRP A 299 13.38 8.11 -20.13
N MET A 300 13.10 9.16 -20.92
CA MET A 300 13.21 9.08 -22.38
C MET A 300 14.67 8.90 -22.82
N TYR A 301 15.59 9.63 -22.18
CA TYR A 301 17.03 9.48 -22.42
C TYR A 301 17.54 8.16 -21.87
N GLN A 302 17.05 7.72 -20.70
CA GLN A 302 17.37 6.39 -20.18
C GLN A 302 16.99 5.29 -21.18
N GLU A 303 15.78 5.34 -21.74
CA GLU A 303 15.34 4.36 -22.74
C GLU A 303 16.16 4.47 -24.03
N ARG A 304 16.44 5.67 -24.52
CA ARG A 304 17.27 5.87 -25.73
C ARG A 304 18.69 5.32 -25.54
N SER A 305 19.23 5.41 -24.32
CA SER A 305 20.55 4.88 -23.95
C SER A 305 20.67 3.35 -24.12
N LEU A 306 19.53 2.64 -24.17
CA LEU A 306 19.51 1.19 -24.43
C LEU A 306 19.81 0.86 -25.89
N TYR A 307 19.72 1.83 -26.80
CA TYR A 307 19.81 1.64 -28.25
C TYR A 307 21.05 2.28 -28.88
N ASN A 308 21.94 2.90 -28.09
CA ASN A 308 23.23 3.43 -28.51
C ASN A 308 24.39 2.80 -27.72
N THR A 309 25.62 3.13 -28.10
CA THR A 309 26.85 2.51 -27.56
C THR A 309 27.92 3.57 -27.30
N GLY A 310 28.82 3.30 -26.36
CA GLY A 310 29.98 4.16 -26.10
C GLY A 310 29.60 5.49 -25.43
N GLU A 311 30.21 6.58 -25.90
CA GLU A 311 30.06 7.93 -25.31
C GLU A 311 28.63 8.48 -25.41
N ASP A 312 27.93 8.24 -26.53
CA ASP A 312 26.55 8.68 -26.71
C ASP A 312 25.61 8.11 -25.64
N LYS A 313 25.90 6.88 -25.21
CA LYS A 313 25.16 6.23 -24.13
C LYS A 313 25.39 6.93 -22.79
N ILE A 314 26.63 7.26 -22.48
CA ILE A 314 26.97 7.97 -21.24
C ILE A 314 26.36 9.39 -21.25
N ALA A 315 26.36 10.07 -22.40
CA ALA A 315 25.73 11.37 -22.54
C ALA A 315 24.21 11.31 -22.28
N ASP A 316 23.52 10.30 -22.84
CA ASP A 316 22.11 10.06 -22.56
C ASP A 316 21.85 9.76 -21.08
N LEU A 317 22.69 8.95 -20.43
CA LEU A 317 22.54 8.63 -19.01
C LEU A 317 22.82 9.82 -18.08
N ASN A 318 23.75 10.69 -18.45
CA ASN A 318 24.00 11.93 -17.71
C ASN A 318 22.79 12.85 -17.81
N THR A 319 22.28 13.07 -19.03
CA THR A 319 21.06 13.86 -19.26
C THR A 319 19.85 13.25 -18.54
N ALA A 320 19.74 11.93 -18.51
CA ALA A 320 18.68 11.23 -17.78
C ALA A 320 18.72 11.54 -16.29
N THR A 321 19.92 11.53 -15.68
CA THR A 321 20.12 11.79 -14.25
C THR A 321 19.92 13.27 -13.89
N GLU A 322 20.31 14.19 -14.79
CA GLU A 322 20.09 15.63 -14.62
C GLU A 322 18.59 15.96 -14.63
N LEU A 323 17.82 15.30 -15.51
CA LEU A 323 16.38 15.49 -15.62
C LEU A 323 15.58 14.72 -14.57
N ASP A 324 16.08 13.57 -14.11
CA ASP A 324 15.45 12.73 -13.09
C ASP A 324 16.51 11.89 -12.34
N PRO A 325 16.96 12.36 -11.16
CA PRO A 325 17.95 11.65 -10.35
C PRO A 325 17.36 10.42 -9.65
N THR A 326 16.05 10.19 -9.71
CA THR A 326 15.41 9.01 -9.09
C THR A 326 15.58 7.73 -9.91
N LEU A 327 16.04 7.85 -11.15
CA LEU A 327 16.29 6.74 -12.06
C LEU A 327 17.49 5.91 -11.60
N SER A 328 17.31 4.63 -11.29
CA SER A 328 18.40 3.78 -10.79
C SER A 328 19.33 3.27 -11.90
N PHE A 329 18.83 3.08 -13.11
CA PHE A 329 19.60 2.50 -14.21
C PHE A 329 20.86 3.32 -14.58
N PRO A 330 20.82 4.66 -14.70
CA PRO A 330 22.01 5.46 -14.96
C PRO A 330 23.15 5.24 -13.97
N TYR A 331 22.87 5.28 -12.66
CA TYR A 331 23.87 5.04 -11.61
C TYR A 331 24.44 3.63 -11.70
N LYS A 332 23.59 2.61 -11.84
CA LYS A 332 24.01 1.22 -11.98
C LYS A 332 24.93 1.02 -13.18
N TYR A 333 24.56 1.56 -14.34
CA TYR A 333 25.35 1.43 -15.56
C TYR A 333 26.71 2.13 -15.43
N ARG A 334 26.74 3.37 -14.94
CA ARG A 334 27.99 4.11 -14.72
C ARG A 334 28.89 3.42 -13.71
N ALA A 335 28.32 2.86 -12.63
CA ALA A 335 29.07 2.12 -11.62
C ALA A 335 29.71 0.86 -12.21
N VAL A 336 28.95 0.05 -12.97
CA VAL A 336 29.50 -1.13 -13.67
C VAL A 336 30.59 -0.72 -14.65
N SER A 337 30.38 0.33 -15.45
CA SER A 337 31.41 0.83 -16.39
C SER A 337 32.70 1.29 -15.68
N LYS A 338 32.59 1.92 -14.51
CA LYS A 338 33.76 2.29 -13.67
C LYS A 338 34.45 1.03 -13.10
N ALA A 339 33.69 0.04 -12.66
CA ALA A 339 34.23 -1.22 -12.15
C ALA A 339 34.99 -1.99 -13.25
N GLU A 340 34.47 -2.03 -14.48
CA GLU A 340 35.17 -2.60 -15.65
C GLU A 340 36.51 -1.89 -15.93
N LYS A 341 36.59 -0.58 -15.67
CA LYS A 341 37.82 0.22 -15.74
C LYS A 341 38.73 0.06 -14.51
N LYS A 342 38.46 -0.90 -13.62
CA LYS A 342 39.17 -1.15 -12.33
C LYS A 342 39.08 0.00 -11.32
N GLN A 343 38.10 0.89 -11.47
CA GLN A 343 37.83 2.00 -10.56
C GLN A 343 36.72 1.62 -9.57
N THR A 344 36.90 0.52 -8.81
CA THR A 344 35.84 -0.05 -7.96
C THR A 344 35.40 0.88 -6.83
N LYS A 345 36.30 1.70 -6.28
CA LYS A 345 35.94 2.71 -5.26
C LYS A 345 35.01 3.79 -5.82
N ASP A 346 35.28 4.25 -7.04
CA ASP A 346 34.42 5.23 -7.72
C ASP A 346 33.08 4.62 -8.14
N ALA A 347 33.04 3.31 -8.39
CA ALA A 347 31.81 2.56 -8.61
C ALA A 347 30.95 2.47 -7.35
N ILE A 348 31.55 2.21 -6.18
CA ILE A 348 30.86 2.23 -4.88
C ILE A 348 30.29 3.62 -4.61
N SER A 349 31.11 4.67 -4.79
CA SER A 349 30.67 6.06 -4.62
C SER A 349 29.52 6.43 -5.56
N GLU A 350 29.51 5.93 -6.79
CA GLU A 350 28.40 6.14 -7.74
C GLU A 350 27.07 5.54 -7.24
N ILE A 351 27.12 4.35 -6.64
CA ILE A 351 25.93 3.70 -6.07
C ILE A 351 25.50 4.37 -4.75
N ASP A 352 26.46 4.85 -3.95
CA ASP A 352 26.16 5.58 -2.71
C ASP A 352 25.32 6.84 -2.97
N ARG A 353 25.52 7.50 -4.12
CA ARG A 353 24.72 8.67 -4.50
C ARG A 353 23.23 8.39 -4.54
N ILE A 354 22.80 7.23 -5.05
CA ILE A 354 21.37 6.90 -5.13
C ILE A 354 20.83 6.27 -3.84
N ILE A 355 21.62 5.42 -3.17
CA ILE A 355 21.18 4.72 -1.96
C ILE A 355 20.82 5.68 -0.82
N GLN A 356 21.42 6.87 -0.78
CA GLN A 356 21.15 7.89 0.23
C GLN A 356 19.68 8.38 0.26
N PHE A 357 19.01 8.41 -0.89
CA PHE A 357 17.62 8.90 -1.00
C PHE A 357 16.64 7.86 -1.57
N LYS A 358 17.14 6.84 -2.26
CA LYS A 358 16.34 5.75 -2.84
C LYS A 358 17.03 4.41 -2.63
N LEU A 359 16.59 3.70 -1.60
CA LEU A 359 17.06 2.35 -1.30
C LEU A 359 16.39 1.33 -2.23
N ALA A 360 17.18 0.66 -3.06
CA ALA A 360 16.71 -0.37 -3.98
C ALA A 360 17.55 -1.67 -3.82
N PRO A 361 16.92 -2.86 -3.82
CA PRO A 361 17.62 -4.13 -3.63
C PRO A 361 18.73 -4.39 -4.65
N ASP A 362 18.50 -4.04 -5.91
CA ASP A 362 19.46 -4.17 -7.01
C ASP A 362 20.69 -3.26 -6.88
N CYS A 363 20.51 -2.06 -6.33
CA CYS A 363 21.62 -1.17 -5.97
C CYS A 363 22.46 -1.74 -4.82
N LEU A 364 21.82 -2.31 -3.79
CA LEU A 364 22.51 -2.99 -2.69
C LEU A 364 23.28 -4.23 -3.17
N GLU A 365 22.68 -5.04 -4.04
CA GLU A 365 23.35 -6.19 -4.65
C GLU A 365 24.63 -5.76 -5.38
N LEU A 366 24.56 -4.74 -6.26
CA LEU A 366 25.72 -4.24 -6.98
C LEU A 366 26.81 -3.70 -6.05
N ARG A 367 26.44 -2.94 -5.01
CA ARG A 367 27.40 -2.41 -4.04
C ARG A 367 28.06 -3.54 -3.24
N ALA A 368 27.30 -4.57 -2.85
CA ALA A 368 27.84 -5.76 -2.19
C ALA A 368 28.87 -6.48 -3.07
N TRP A 369 28.62 -6.63 -4.38
CA TRP A 369 29.59 -7.21 -5.30
C TRP A 369 30.87 -6.37 -5.44
N PHE A 370 30.74 -5.04 -5.47
CA PHE A 370 31.91 -4.16 -5.48
C PHE A 370 32.71 -4.25 -4.18
N PHE A 371 32.04 -4.38 -3.03
CA PHE A 371 32.70 -4.64 -1.75
C PHE A 371 33.44 -5.98 -1.72
N ILE A 372 32.84 -7.05 -2.24
CA ILE A 372 33.49 -8.35 -2.39
C ILE A 372 34.74 -8.23 -3.29
N ALA A 373 34.66 -7.45 -4.37
CA ALA A 373 35.77 -7.24 -5.30
C ALA A 373 36.95 -6.47 -4.68
N ILE A 374 36.72 -5.64 -3.65
CA ILE A 374 37.79 -4.96 -2.88
C ILE A 374 38.13 -5.69 -1.57
N GLU A 375 37.61 -6.91 -1.38
CA GLU A 375 37.80 -7.74 -0.18
C GLU A 375 37.24 -7.15 1.12
N ASP A 376 36.29 -6.20 1.03
CA ASP A 376 35.53 -5.70 2.18
C ASP A 376 34.27 -6.55 2.42
N TYR A 377 34.48 -7.75 2.96
CA TYR A 377 33.41 -8.71 3.20
C TYR A 377 32.41 -8.23 4.28
N GLY A 378 32.82 -7.34 5.19
CA GLY A 378 31.95 -6.79 6.23
C GLY A 378 30.86 -5.88 5.65
N SER A 379 31.27 -4.95 4.79
CA SER A 379 30.32 -4.07 4.08
C SER A 379 29.45 -4.83 3.10
N ALA A 380 29.98 -5.87 2.45
CA ALA A 380 29.19 -6.76 1.60
C ALA A 380 28.08 -7.48 2.39
N LEU A 381 28.41 -8.08 3.53
CA LEU A 381 27.43 -8.74 4.41
C LEU A 381 26.36 -7.77 4.90
N ARG A 382 26.74 -6.52 5.21
CA ARG A 382 25.79 -5.47 5.59
C ARG A 382 24.73 -5.28 4.51
N ASP A 383 25.17 -5.07 3.28
CA ASP A 383 24.27 -4.79 2.16
C ASP A 383 23.38 -5.99 1.80
N ILE A 384 23.91 -7.21 1.82
CA ILE A 384 23.14 -8.44 1.55
C ILE A 384 22.03 -8.64 2.60
N ARG A 385 22.33 -8.43 3.89
CA ARG A 385 21.34 -8.56 4.97
C ARG A 385 20.27 -7.46 4.91
N ALA A 386 20.68 -6.23 4.57
CA ALA A 386 19.73 -5.14 4.35
C ALA A 386 18.81 -5.46 3.15
N MET A 387 19.36 -5.98 2.06
CA MET A 387 18.62 -6.40 0.88
C MET A 387 17.60 -7.51 1.20
N LEU A 388 17.98 -8.56 1.93
CA LEU A 388 17.06 -9.62 2.37
C LEU A 388 15.97 -9.11 3.34
N THR A 389 16.26 -8.04 4.07
CA THR A 389 15.23 -7.38 4.88
C THR A 389 14.18 -6.68 4.02
N LEU A 390 14.59 -6.06 2.90
CA LEU A 390 13.67 -5.46 1.93
C LEU A 390 12.88 -6.54 1.19
N GLU A 391 13.57 -7.55 0.67
CA GLU A 391 13.01 -8.63 -0.14
C GLU A 391 13.60 -9.99 0.28
N PRO A 392 12.93 -10.73 1.18
CA PRO A 392 13.42 -12.02 1.69
C PRO A 392 13.52 -13.09 0.59
N SER A 393 12.69 -12.99 -0.44
CA SER A 393 12.68 -13.89 -1.59
C SER A 393 13.57 -13.40 -2.74
N TYR A 394 14.40 -12.37 -2.52
CA TYR A 394 15.27 -11.83 -3.56
C TYR A 394 16.28 -12.90 -4.01
N LYS A 395 16.30 -13.16 -5.32
CA LYS A 395 17.24 -14.09 -5.94
C LYS A 395 18.29 -13.30 -6.71
N MET A 396 19.53 -13.39 -6.25
CA MET A 396 20.67 -12.81 -6.94
C MET A 396 20.92 -13.58 -8.24
N PHE A 397 21.30 -12.86 -9.30
CA PHE A 397 21.52 -13.41 -10.64
C PHE A 397 20.40 -14.32 -11.14
N ASN A 398 19.31 -13.73 -11.68
CA ASN A 398 18.26 -14.42 -12.45
C ASN A 398 18.14 -15.92 -12.12
N VAL A 399 17.71 -16.21 -10.88
CA VAL A 399 17.31 -17.51 -10.33
C VAL A 399 18.40 -18.38 -9.65
N ARG A 400 19.70 -18.01 -9.59
CA ARG A 400 20.76 -19.00 -9.20
C ARG A 400 21.34 -18.96 -7.78
N LEU A 401 21.31 -17.85 -7.05
CA LEU A 401 21.89 -17.75 -5.69
C LEU A 401 20.92 -17.09 -4.73
N SER A 402 20.67 -17.72 -3.58
CA SER A 402 19.96 -17.05 -2.48
C SER A 402 20.92 -16.13 -1.73
N GLY A 403 20.39 -15.04 -1.15
CA GLY A 403 21.22 -14.17 -0.31
C GLY A 403 21.76 -14.88 0.93
N ASP A 404 21.04 -15.88 1.45
CA ASP A 404 21.47 -16.70 2.58
C ASP A 404 22.70 -17.54 2.22
N ASP A 405 22.73 -18.16 1.03
CA ASP A 405 23.91 -18.91 0.56
C ASP A 405 25.16 -18.02 0.51
N LEU A 406 25.01 -16.77 0.07
CA LEU A 406 26.11 -15.81 0.00
C LEU A 406 26.55 -15.35 1.39
N ILE A 407 25.61 -15.15 2.32
CA ILE A 407 25.92 -14.85 3.72
C ILE A 407 26.78 -15.96 4.32
N ASP A 408 26.42 -17.23 4.12
CA ASP A 408 27.16 -18.37 4.65
C ASP A 408 28.59 -18.45 4.11
N LEU A 409 28.76 -18.20 2.80
CA LEU A 409 30.09 -18.14 2.18
C LEU A 409 30.97 -17.02 2.77
N LEU A 410 30.39 -15.83 2.96
CA LEU A 410 31.10 -14.66 3.48
C LEU A 410 31.36 -14.73 4.99
N ASN A 411 30.52 -15.43 5.74
CA ASN A 411 30.69 -15.65 7.18
C ASN A 411 32.01 -16.36 7.51
N HIS A 412 32.57 -17.18 6.61
CA HIS A 412 33.89 -17.79 6.80
C HIS A 412 35.04 -16.79 6.75
N LYS A 413 34.82 -15.59 6.20
CA LYS A 413 35.83 -14.53 6.02
C LYS A 413 35.69 -13.40 7.05
N VAL A 414 34.60 -13.36 7.80
CA VAL A 414 34.30 -12.30 8.77
C VAL A 414 34.10 -12.90 10.15
N GLN A 415 34.79 -12.35 11.16
CA GLN A 415 34.64 -12.81 12.54
C GLN A 415 33.22 -12.48 13.04
N GLN A 416 32.44 -13.50 13.39
CA GLN A 416 31.11 -13.28 13.94
C GLN A 416 31.18 -12.81 15.39
N GLY A 417 30.56 -11.66 15.67
CA GLY A 417 30.35 -11.16 17.02
C GLY A 417 29.27 -11.96 17.74
N SER A 418 29.37 -12.00 19.07
CA SER A 418 28.34 -12.54 19.96
C SER A 418 27.03 -11.73 19.85
N GLN A 419 25.95 -12.23 20.46
CA GLN A 419 24.70 -11.48 20.56
C GLN A 419 24.88 -10.14 21.28
N ALA A 420 25.79 -10.07 22.27
CA ALA A 420 26.13 -8.82 22.95
C ALA A 420 26.84 -7.83 22.01
N ASP A 421 27.74 -8.32 21.16
CA ASP A 421 28.42 -7.50 20.16
C ASP A 421 27.44 -6.94 19.12
N CYS A 422 26.42 -7.72 18.72
CA CYS A 422 25.36 -7.23 17.84
C CYS A 422 24.58 -6.07 18.48
N TRP A 423 24.28 -6.15 19.78
CA TRP A 423 23.61 -5.06 20.50
C TRP A 423 24.46 -3.80 20.60
N LEU A 424 25.77 -3.95 20.85
CA LEU A 424 26.72 -2.83 20.87
C LEU A 424 26.84 -2.18 19.49
N GLN A 425 27.00 -2.98 18.44
CA GLN A 425 27.05 -2.50 17.06
C GLN A 425 25.75 -1.79 16.68
N LEU A 426 24.58 -2.32 17.06
CA LEU A 426 23.30 -1.67 16.77
C LEU A 426 23.21 -0.29 17.42
N TYR A 427 23.71 -0.16 18.65
CA TYR A 427 23.77 1.11 19.36
C TYR A 427 24.70 2.12 18.66
N ASP A 428 25.88 1.69 18.24
CA ASP A 428 26.83 2.55 17.53
C ASP A 428 26.31 2.98 16.15
N GLN A 429 25.68 2.08 15.38
CA GLN A 429 25.12 2.41 14.07
C GLN A 429 23.90 3.34 14.16
N TRP A 430 23.09 3.21 15.21
CA TRP A 430 22.03 4.17 15.45
C TRP A 430 22.56 5.54 15.88
N SER A 431 23.64 5.57 16.66
CA SER A 431 24.31 6.82 17.02
C SER A 431 24.90 7.52 15.79
N SER A 432 25.37 6.79 14.77
CA SER A 432 25.92 7.35 13.54
C SER A 432 24.87 7.64 12.46
N ILE A 433 23.59 7.30 12.69
CA ILE A 433 22.52 7.38 11.68
C ILE A 433 22.81 6.47 10.47
N ASP A 434 23.44 5.30 10.68
CA ASP A 434 23.53 4.26 9.64
C ASP A 434 22.31 3.33 9.72
N ASP A 435 21.26 3.72 9.00
CA ASP A 435 20.01 2.96 8.88
C ASP A 435 20.23 1.57 8.28
N ILE A 436 21.07 1.48 7.25
CA ILE A 436 21.33 0.24 6.50
C ILE A 436 22.13 -0.73 7.38
N GLY A 437 23.16 -0.22 8.07
CA GLY A 437 23.91 -0.96 9.08
C GLY A 437 23.02 -1.49 10.20
N SER A 438 22.14 -0.64 10.74
CA SER A 438 21.18 -1.01 11.78
C SER A 438 20.23 -2.13 11.30
N LEU A 439 19.76 -2.05 10.06
CA LEU A 439 18.89 -3.05 9.43
C LEU A 439 19.60 -4.41 9.30
N ALA A 440 20.86 -4.40 8.87
CA ALA A 440 21.68 -5.59 8.71
C ALA A 440 21.95 -6.31 10.05
N ILE A 441 22.16 -5.54 11.11
CA ILE A 441 22.38 -6.09 12.45
C ILE A 441 21.09 -6.72 13.00
N ILE A 442 19.94 -6.04 12.84
CA ILE A 442 18.65 -6.60 13.24
C ILE A 442 18.35 -7.89 12.46
N HIS A 443 18.67 -7.93 11.17
CA HIS A 443 18.56 -9.16 10.37
C HIS A 443 19.41 -10.29 10.97
N GLN A 444 20.69 -10.03 11.30
CA GLN A 444 21.55 -11.03 11.95
C GLN A 444 20.98 -11.52 13.28
N MET A 445 20.41 -10.63 14.09
CA MET A 445 19.79 -10.99 15.35
C MET A 445 18.55 -11.86 15.16
N LEU A 446 17.75 -11.60 14.13
CA LEU A 446 16.55 -12.37 13.77
C LEU A 446 16.87 -13.76 13.21
N VAL A 447 18.02 -13.94 12.55
CA VAL A 447 18.49 -15.27 12.16
C VAL A 447 18.73 -16.14 13.39
N ASN A 448 19.30 -15.57 14.45
CA ASN A 448 19.54 -16.28 15.71
C ASN A 448 18.26 -16.48 16.55
N ASP A 449 17.30 -15.54 16.46
CA ASP A 449 16.06 -15.58 17.24
C ASP A 449 14.85 -15.08 16.41
N PRO A 450 14.25 -15.95 15.57
CA PRO A 450 13.24 -15.54 14.60
C PRO A 450 11.91 -15.11 15.22
N TRP A 451 11.65 -15.57 16.45
CA TRP A 451 10.37 -15.42 17.15
C TRP A 451 10.27 -14.10 17.93
N LYS A 452 11.33 -13.29 17.95
CA LYS A 452 11.33 -11.98 18.63
C LYS A 452 10.51 -10.94 17.86
N SER A 453 9.24 -10.81 18.26
CA SER A 453 8.27 -9.79 17.79
C SER A 453 8.86 -8.36 17.82
N LEU A 454 9.53 -8.00 18.91
CA LEU A 454 10.11 -6.67 19.13
C LEU A 454 11.18 -6.29 18.10
N LEU A 455 12.00 -7.25 17.65
CA LEU A 455 13.03 -6.98 16.64
C LEU A 455 12.40 -6.72 15.27
N ARG A 456 11.33 -7.44 14.92
CA ARG A 456 10.53 -7.20 13.70
C ARG A 456 9.84 -5.84 13.74
N PHE A 457 9.33 -5.45 14.91
CA PHE A 457 8.78 -4.11 15.12
C PHE A 457 9.84 -3.02 14.89
N ARG A 458 11.05 -3.16 15.44
CA ARG A 458 12.15 -2.20 15.19
C ARG A 458 12.57 -2.14 13.73
N GLN A 459 12.61 -3.30 13.07
CA GLN A 459 12.88 -3.40 11.64
C GLN A 459 11.85 -2.57 10.85
N SER A 460 10.57 -2.63 11.22
CA SER A 460 9.51 -1.84 10.58
C SER A 460 9.74 -0.33 10.71
N LEU A 461 10.11 0.15 11.90
CA LEU A 461 10.37 1.58 12.13
C LEU A 461 11.56 2.11 11.32
N LEU A 462 12.63 1.32 11.18
CA LEU A 462 13.77 1.68 10.33
C LEU A 462 13.41 1.69 8.86
N LEU A 463 12.62 0.71 8.41
CA LEU A 463 12.14 0.66 7.04
C LEU A 463 11.22 1.85 6.71
N LEU A 464 10.43 2.35 7.66
CA LEU A 464 9.69 3.60 7.49
C LEU A 464 10.62 4.81 7.34
N ARG A 465 11.71 4.86 8.11
CA ARG A 465 12.73 5.93 8.00
C ARG A 465 13.44 5.93 6.65
N LEU A 466 13.66 4.74 6.08
CA LEU A 466 14.22 4.52 4.74
C LEU A 466 13.19 4.65 3.60
N ASN A 467 11.96 5.09 3.90
CA ASN A 467 10.85 5.22 2.95
C ASN A 467 10.43 3.89 2.26
N CYS A 468 10.71 2.75 2.89
CA CYS A 468 10.36 1.41 2.42
C CYS A 468 9.03 0.93 3.04
N LYS A 469 7.93 1.65 2.79
CA LYS A 469 6.61 1.42 3.42
C LYS A 469 6.10 -0.03 3.27
N LYS A 470 6.24 -0.65 2.09
CA LYS A 470 5.80 -2.03 1.83
C LYS A 470 6.51 -3.04 2.74
N ALA A 471 7.85 -2.95 2.81
CA ALA A 471 8.65 -3.82 3.66
C ALA A 471 8.37 -3.55 5.15
N ALA A 472 8.19 -2.29 5.54
CA ALA A 472 7.84 -1.92 6.90
C ALA A 472 6.51 -2.56 7.35
N MET A 473 5.46 -2.45 6.54
CA MET A 473 4.15 -3.03 6.84
C MET A 473 4.22 -4.56 6.95
N ARG A 474 4.97 -5.22 6.06
CA ARG A 474 5.21 -6.68 6.15
C ARG A 474 5.89 -7.05 7.48
N CYS A 475 6.94 -6.33 7.87
CA CYS A 475 7.63 -6.58 9.14
C CYS A 475 6.73 -6.35 10.36
N LEU A 476 5.86 -5.32 10.30
CA LEU A 476 4.91 -5.01 11.37
C LEU A 476 3.82 -6.08 11.50
N GLN A 477 3.28 -6.57 10.38
CA GLN A 477 2.34 -7.70 10.36
C GLN A 477 2.98 -8.98 10.92
N LEU A 478 4.23 -9.27 10.54
CA LEU A 478 4.98 -10.39 11.11
C LEU A 478 5.20 -10.22 12.62
N ALA A 479 5.51 -9.01 13.09
CA ALA A 479 5.63 -8.72 14.52
C ALA A 479 4.32 -9.01 15.27
N CYS A 480 3.18 -8.63 14.68
CA CYS A 480 1.84 -8.92 15.22
C CYS A 480 1.57 -10.43 15.28
N ASN A 481 1.86 -11.18 14.21
CA ASN A 481 1.63 -12.63 14.14
C ASN A 481 2.52 -13.42 15.11
N LEU A 482 3.75 -12.94 15.36
CA LEU A 482 4.72 -13.58 16.24
C LEU A 482 4.61 -13.11 17.70
N SER A 483 3.71 -12.17 18.00
CA SER A 483 3.53 -11.65 19.36
C SER A 483 3.09 -12.77 20.31
N SER A 484 3.84 -12.95 21.39
CA SER A 484 3.55 -13.97 22.41
C SER A 484 2.58 -13.47 23.47
N SER A 485 2.42 -12.15 23.59
CA SER A 485 1.59 -11.49 24.58
C SER A 485 0.55 -10.58 23.95
N GLU A 486 -0.63 -10.55 24.55
CA GLU A 486 -1.75 -9.73 24.08
C GLU A 486 -1.41 -8.23 24.09
N HIS A 487 -0.64 -7.76 25.08
CA HIS A 487 -0.27 -6.34 25.18
C HIS A 487 0.64 -5.89 24.02
N GLU A 488 1.61 -6.71 23.60
CA GLU A 488 2.46 -6.44 22.42
C GLU A 488 1.63 -6.43 21.13
N LYS A 489 0.72 -7.41 20.99
CA LYS A 489 -0.17 -7.49 19.84
C LYS A 489 -0.98 -6.21 19.65
N LEU A 490 -1.57 -5.71 20.75
CA LEU A 490 -2.35 -4.47 20.75
C LEU A 490 -1.51 -3.26 20.34
N ILE A 491 -0.24 -3.18 20.78
CA ILE A 491 0.68 -2.11 20.37
C ILE A 491 0.90 -2.18 18.85
N TYR A 492 1.26 -3.36 18.33
CA TYR A 492 1.55 -3.51 16.90
C TYR A 492 0.32 -3.26 16.03
N GLU A 493 -0.86 -3.75 16.45
CA GLU A 493 -2.13 -3.40 15.82
C GLU A 493 -2.35 -1.89 15.80
N GLY A 494 -2.07 -1.18 16.91
CA GLY A 494 -2.19 0.27 16.98
C GLY A 494 -1.23 1.02 16.04
N TRP A 495 -0.09 0.44 15.67
CA TRP A 495 0.79 1.00 14.61
C TRP A 495 0.33 0.64 13.18
N ILE A 496 -0.39 -0.48 13.01
CA ILE A 496 -0.93 -0.91 11.70
C ILE A 496 -2.14 -0.06 11.32
N PHE A 497 -3.05 0.15 12.27
CA PHE A 497 -4.27 0.91 12.05
C PHE A 497 -3.96 2.40 12.18
N GLY A 498 -3.88 3.09 11.03
CA GLY A 498 -3.64 4.54 10.97
C GLY A 498 -4.80 5.40 11.49
N HIS A 499 -5.91 4.79 11.93
CA HIS A 499 -7.01 5.50 12.55
C HIS A 499 -6.68 5.82 14.00
N ARG A 500 -6.58 7.11 14.29
CA ARG A 500 -6.19 7.67 15.59
C ARG A 500 -6.97 7.07 16.77
N GLU A 501 -8.29 6.98 16.67
CA GLU A 501 -9.14 6.48 17.75
C GLU A 501 -8.89 5.01 18.06
N GLU A 502 -8.68 4.19 17.02
CA GLU A 502 -8.37 2.77 17.19
C GLU A 502 -6.99 2.58 17.81
N ALA A 503 -5.98 3.31 17.31
CA ALA A 503 -4.63 3.27 17.86
C ALA A 503 -4.59 3.66 19.35
N LEU A 504 -5.35 4.71 19.73
CA LEU A 504 -5.51 5.13 21.12
C LEU A 504 -6.18 4.06 21.97
N ALA A 505 -7.32 3.52 21.52
CA ALA A 505 -8.04 2.47 22.26
C ALA A 505 -7.18 1.22 22.46
N LYS A 506 -6.35 0.86 21.47
CA LYS A 506 -5.42 -0.27 21.54
C LYS A 506 -4.26 0.01 22.50
N ALA A 507 -3.68 1.20 22.46
CA ALA A 507 -2.65 1.63 23.40
C ALA A 507 -3.17 1.62 24.85
N GLU A 508 -4.38 2.13 25.09
CA GLU A 508 -5.00 2.14 26.41
C GLU A 508 -5.26 0.73 26.95
N LYS A 509 -5.82 -0.15 26.12
CA LYS A 509 -6.00 -1.57 26.48
C LYS A 509 -4.67 -2.23 26.80
N SER A 510 -3.61 -1.94 26.04
CA SER A 510 -2.27 -2.47 26.29
C SER A 510 -1.71 -2.00 27.64
N ILE A 511 -1.83 -0.70 27.96
CA ILE A 511 -1.38 -0.11 29.24
C ILE A 511 -2.09 -0.75 30.44
N LEU A 512 -3.39 -1.05 30.31
CA LEU A 512 -4.18 -1.70 31.36
C LEU A 512 -3.69 -3.14 31.65
N ILE A 513 -3.21 -3.84 30.62
CA ILE A 513 -2.64 -5.20 30.77
C ILE A 513 -1.23 -5.11 31.34
N GLN A 514 -0.37 -4.28 30.73
CA GLN A 514 1.01 -4.11 31.13
C GLN A 514 1.52 -2.71 30.79
N ARG A 515 2.05 -2.02 31.80
CA ARG A 515 2.77 -0.75 31.61
C ARG A 515 4.09 -1.03 30.88
N SER A 516 4.20 -0.55 29.64
CA SER A 516 5.41 -0.67 28.82
C SER A 516 5.78 0.66 28.19
N PHE A 517 7.06 0.83 27.84
CA PHE A 517 7.54 2.00 27.11
C PHE A 517 6.73 2.19 25.82
N GLU A 518 6.54 1.11 25.06
CA GLU A 518 5.92 1.12 23.74
C GLU A 518 4.45 1.56 23.78
N ALA A 519 3.69 1.13 24.79
CA ALA A 519 2.29 1.49 24.89
C ALA A 519 2.11 2.98 25.25
N PHE A 520 2.89 3.50 26.21
CA PHE A 520 2.90 4.93 26.52
C PHE A 520 3.42 5.77 25.35
N PHE A 521 4.46 5.31 24.67
CA PHE A 521 5.03 6.01 23.52
C PHE A 521 4.06 6.06 22.33
N LEU A 522 3.39 4.95 22.00
CA LEU A 522 2.34 4.91 20.97
C LEU A 522 1.19 5.87 21.32
N LYS A 523 0.75 5.87 22.59
CA LYS A 523 -0.31 6.78 23.05
C LYS A 523 0.12 8.24 22.97
N ALA A 524 1.35 8.57 23.39
CA ALA A 524 1.89 9.92 23.28
C ALA A 524 2.00 10.38 21.82
N TYR A 525 2.49 9.49 20.94
CA TYR A 525 2.67 9.76 19.52
C TYR A 525 1.33 10.01 18.80
N THR A 526 0.33 9.17 19.05
CA THR A 526 -1.02 9.32 18.47
C THR A 526 -1.77 10.57 18.95
N LEU A 527 -1.41 11.10 20.12
CA LEU A 527 -1.95 12.37 20.63
C LEU A 527 -1.11 13.58 20.18
N SER A 528 0.15 13.40 19.81
CA SER A 528 1.03 14.52 19.47
C SER A 528 0.71 15.21 18.14
N ASP A 529 -0.01 14.53 17.24
CA ASP A 529 -0.35 14.99 15.87
C ASP A 529 -1.64 15.82 15.79
N SER A 530 -2.43 15.93 16.87
CA SER A 530 -3.54 16.88 16.85
C SER A 530 -3.05 18.33 16.94
N ASN A 531 -3.73 19.25 16.26
CA ASN A 531 -3.63 20.68 16.54
C ASN A 531 -4.10 20.89 17.99
N LEU A 532 -3.17 21.11 18.92
CA LEU A 532 -3.44 20.96 20.35
C LEU A 532 -3.54 22.28 21.10
N ASP A 533 -4.63 22.37 21.87
CA ASP A 533 -4.78 23.22 23.04
C ASP A 533 -3.66 22.96 24.10
N PRO A 534 -3.40 23.92 25.01
CA PRO A 534 -2.36 23.77 26.04
C PRO A 534 -2.54 22.56 26.98
N GLU A 535 -3.78 22.12 27.23
CA GLU A 535 -4.10 21.02 28.17
C GLU A 535 -3.61 19.67 27.64
N SER A 536 -3.82 19.43 26.36
CA SER A 536 -3.38 18.22 25.66
C SER A 536 -1.86 18.11 25.53
N SER A 537 -1.14 19.23 25.38
CA SER A 537 0.33 19.24 25.39
C SER A 537 0.90 18.81 26.74
N SER A 538 0.23 19.21 27.84
CA SER A 538 0.61 18.80 29.19
C SER A 538 0.39 17.30 29.40
N TYR A 539 -0.71 16.75 28.90
CA TYR A 539 -0.98 15.31 28.99
C TYR A 539 0.01 14.46 28.16
N VAL A 540 0.40 14.92 26.96
CA VAL A 540 1.42 14.23 26.15
C VAL A 540 2.78 14.23 26.85
N ILE A 541 3.14 15.33 27.53
CA ILE A 541 4.36 15.41 28.35
C ILE A 541 4.33 14.33 29.45
N GLU A 542 3.22 14.20 30.19
CA GLU A 542 3.07 13.18 31.23
C GLU A 542 3.23 11.76 30.66
N LEU A 543 2.63 11.47 29.51
CA LEU A 543 2.76 10.16 28.84
C LEU A 543 4.21 9.86 28.44
N LEU A 544 4.95 10.84 27.93
CA LEU A 544 6.36 10.68 27.56
C LEU A 544 7.25 10.50 28.80
N GLU A 545 6.97 11.19 29.90
CA GLU A 545 7.66 10.99 31.17
C GLU A 545 7.41 9.59 31.73
N GLU A 546 6.17 9.11 31.68
CA GLU A 546 5.82 7.74 32.06
C GLU A 546 6.50 6.71 31.14
N ALA A 547 6.60 6.97 29.83
CA ALA A 547 7.36 6.13 28.93
C ALA A 547 8.85 6.03 29.37
N ILE A 548 9.49 7.16 29.69
CA ILE A 548 10.91 7.20 30.10
C ILE A 548 11.16 6.48 31.43
N ARG A 549 10.17 6.46 32.34
CA ARG A 549 10.22 5.72 33.61
C ARG A 549 10.17 4.20 33.41
N CYS A 550 9.55 3.73 32.33
CA CYS A 550 9.52 2.30 32.00
C CYS A 550 10.92 1.76 31.63
N PRO A 551 11.21 0.47 31.92
CA PRO A 551 12.45 -0.17 31.46
C PRO A 551 12.57 -0.13 29.94
N SER A 552 13.66 0.48 29.46
CA SER A 552 13.90 0.68 28.03
C SER A 552 15.38 0.92 27.76
N ASP A 553 15.82 0.74 26.52
CA ASP A 553 17.19 0.97 26.10
C ASP A 553 17.47 2.47 25.86
N GLY A 554 18.76 2.82 25.81
CA GLY A 554 19.20 4.20 25.57
C GLY A 554 18.62 4.77 24.29
N LEU A 555 18.49 3.97 23.22
CA LEU A 555 17.91 4.49 21.98
C LEU A 555 16.46 4.97 22.16
N ARG A 556 15.58 4.11 22.64
CA ARG A 556 14.15 4.43 22.79
C ARG A 556 13.95 5.61 23.74
N LYS A 557 14.73 5.64 24.83
CA LYS A 557 14.76 6.80 25.73
C LYS A 557 15.20 8.08 25.02
N GLY A 558 16.16 8.01 24.10
CA GLY A 558 16.59 9.15 23.29
C GLY A 558 15.50 9.70 22.40
N GLN A 559 14.71 8.83 21.75
CA GLN A 559 13.55 9.24 20.96
C GLN A 559 12.46 9.89 21.82
N ALA A 560 12.14 9.29 22.97
CA ALA A 560 11.17 9.86 23.90
C ALA A 560 11.62 11.21 24.45
N LEU A 561 12.90 11.36 24.82
CA LEU A 561 13.49 12.63 25.28
C LEU A 561 13.47 13.69 24.17
N ASN A 562 13.76 13.31 22.93
CA ASN A 562 13.68 14.23 21.78
C ASN A 562 12.24 14.74 21.56
N ASN A 563 11.26 13.84 21.61
CA ASN A 563 9.85 14.19 21.46
C ASN A 563 9.35 15.04 22.65
N LEU A 564 9.79 14.70 23.87
CA LEU A 564 9.48 15.43 25.09
C LEU A 564 10.04 16.85 25.04
N GLY A 565 11.29 17.00 24.59
CA GLY A 565 11.91 18.31 24.35
C GLY A 565 11.09 19.15 23.37
N GLY A 566 10.57 18.53 22.30
CA GLY A 566 9.70 19.20 21.33
C GLY A 566 8.42 19.75 21.97
N LYS A 567 7.73 18.94 22.78
CA LYS A 567 6.52 19.38 23.49
C LYS A 567 6.80 20.44 24.56
N TYR A 568 7.98 20.42 25.19
CA TYR A 568 8.41 21.51 26.05
C TYR A 568 8.67 22.81 25.29
N VAL A 569 9.23 22.74 24.08
CA VAL A 569 9.36 23.91 23.18
C VAL A 569 7.99 24.48 22.83
N ASP A 570 7.05 23.63 22.42
CA ASP A 570 5.70 24.05 22.04
C ASP A 570 4.95 24.69 23.24
N SER A 571 5.29 24.28 24.47
CA SER A 571 4.78 24.86 25.73
C SER A 571 5.56 26.08 26.23
N GLY A 572 6.57 26.56 25.49
CA GLY A 572 7.44 27.69 25.86
C GLY A 572 8.45 27.40 26.98
N LYS A 573 8.56 26.16 27.47
CA LYS A 573 9.46 25.77 28.57
C LYS A 573 10.86 25.43 28.07
N LEU A 574 11.57 26.44 27.57
CA LEU A 574 12.84 26.27 26.84
C LEU A 574 13.98 25.66 27.66
N ASP A 575 14.05 25.88 28.98
CA ASP A 575 15.10 25.27 29.82
C ASP A 575 14.90 23.76 30.00
N GLN A 576 13.65 23.34 30.18
CA GLN A 576 13.31 21.92 30.27
C GLN A 576 13.56 21.23 28.92
N ALA A 577 13.19 21.88 27.81
CA ALA A 577 13.49 21.39 26.48
C ALA A 577 15.00 21.21 26.23
N ALA A 578 15.82 22.22 26.55
CA ALA A 578 17.28 22.13 26.44
C ALA A 578 17.83 20.95 27.24
N ASN A 579 17.36 20.76 28.47
CA ASN A 579 17.77 19.64 29.32
C ASN A 579 17.40 18.27 28.72
N CYS A 580 16.19 18.14 28.17
CA CYS A 580 15.78 16.92 27.47
C CYS A 580 16.67 16.61 26.27
N TYR A 581 17.00 17.61 25.45
CA TYR A 581 17.89 17.42 24.30
C TYR A 581 19.33 17.11 24.71
N MET A 582 19.86 17.77 25.74
CA MET A 582 21.19 17.45 26.28
C MET A 582 21.24 16.02 26.82
N ASN A 583 20.25 15.60 27.61
CA ASN A 583 20.14 14.22 28.09
C ASN A 583 20.04 13.22 26.93
N ALA A 584 19.33 13.56 25.85
CA ALA A 584 19.26 12.74 24.64
C ALA A 584 20.62 12.65 23.92
N LEU A 585 21.40 13.73 23.90
CA LEU A 585 22.75 13.73 23.33
C LEU A 585 23.76 12.95 24.17
N GLU A 586 23.62 12.93 25.51
CA GLU A 586 24.46 12.12 26.41
C GLU A 586 24.31 10.61 26.13
N ILE A 587 23.10 10.17 25.78
CA ILE A 587 22.81 8.80 25.30
C ILE A 587 22.97 8.68 23.77
N LYS A 588 23.74 9.59 23.16
CA LYS A 588 24.13 9.60 21.75
C LYS A 588 22.98 9.65 20.73
N HIS A 589 21.83 10.24 21.08
CA HIS A 589 20.74 10.45 20.13
C HIS A 589 21.00 11.69 19.25
N THR A 590 21.60 11.50 18.09
CA THR A 590 22.07 12.59 17.20
C THR A 590 21.00 13.56 16.73
N LYS A 591 19.76 13.11 16.52
CA LYS A 591 18.66 14.02 16.11
C LYS A 591 18.37 15.11 17.15
N ALA A 592 18.76 14.94 18.41
CA ALA A 592 18.57 15.96 19.44
C ALA A 592 19.36 17.26 19.18
N HIS A 593 20.39 17.23 18.32
CA HIS A 593 21.06 18.46 17.86
C HIS A 593 20.09 19.41 17.15
N GLN A 594 19.13 18.90 16.38
CA GLN A 594 18.10 19.69 15.69
C GLN A 594 17.21 20.43 16.71
N GLY A 595 16.72 19.69 17.69
CA GLY A 595 15.89 20.25 18.76
C GLY A 595 16.62 21.28 19.61
N LEU A 596 17.89 21.03 19.94
CA LEU A 596 18.70 21.97 20.71
C LEU A 596 18.99 23.27 19.92
N ALA A 597 19.22 23.16 18.61
CA ALA A 597 19.36 24.33 17.74
C ALA A 597 18.07 25.17 17.70
N ARG A 598 16.90 24.54 17.61
CA ARG A 598 15.59 25.22 17.71
C ARG A 598 15.47 25.99 19.03
N VAL A 599 15.89 25.40 20.15
CA VAL A 599 15.89 26.07 21.47
C VAL A 599 16.82 27.29 21.47
N TYR A 600 18.04 27.19 20.93
CA TYR A 600 18.94 28.34 20.83
C TYR A 600 18.37 29.46 19.95
N SER A 601 17.74 29.12 18.83
CA SER A 601 17.10 30.11 17.96
C SER A 601 15.96 30.84 18.67
N LEU A 602 15.09 30.13 19.40
CA LEU A 602 14.02 30.74 20.20
C LEU A 602 14.54 31.63 21.34
N ARG A 603 15.81 31.45 21.75
CA ARG A 603 16.52 32.37 22.66
C ARG A 603 17.23 33.53 21.95
N ASN A 604 16.97 33.73 20.66
CA ASN A 604 17.66 34.69 19.79
C ASN A 604 19.16 34.43 19.65
N GLN A 605 19.62 33.19 19.80
CA GLN A 605 21.03 32.78 19.67
C GLN A 605 21.28 32.05 18.34
N GLN A 606 20.98 32.72 17.23
CA GLN A 606 21.14 32.22 15.86
C GLN A 606 22.52 31.58 15.60
N LYS A 607 23.61 32.24 16.01
CA LYS A 607 24.98 31.70 15.86
C LYS A 607 25.20 30.39 16.61
N ALA A 608 24.60 30.24 17.79
CA ALA A 608 24.70 29.01 18.58
C ALA A 608 23.88 27.88 17.94
N ALA A 609 22.69 28.20 17.40
CA ALA A 609 21.88 27.25 16.64
C ALA A 609 22.64 26.71 15.41
N TYR A 610 23.23 27.61 14.62
CA TYR A 610 24.05 27.25 13.45
C TYR A 610 25.26 26.38 13.81
N ALA A 611 25.98 26.74 14.90
CA ALA A 611 27.10 25.96 15.39
C ALA A 611 26.68 24.56 15.83
N GLU A 612 25.51 24.43 16.48
CA GLU A 612 24.98 23.15 16.94
C GLU A 612 24.61 22.23 15.76
N LEU A 613 24.01 22.77 14.70
CA LEU A 613 23.72 22.00 13.48
C LEU A 613 24.97 21.67 12.67
N SER A 614 26.02 22.48 12.76
CA SER A 614 27.31 22.13 12.18
C SER A 614 27.91 20.88 12.84
N LYS A 615 27.74 20.72 14.17
CA LYS A 615 28.10 19.45 14.86
C LYS A 615 27.27 18.26 14.37
N LEU A 616 25.99 18.49 14.02
CA LEU A 616 25.16 17.43 13.46
C LEU A 616 25.69 16.98 12.10
N ILE A 617 26.09 17.91 11.23
CA ILE A 617 26.68 17.61 9.91
C ILE A 617 28.00 16.84 10.06
N GLU A 618 28.85 17.22 11.02
CA GLU A 618 30.09 16.50 11.33
C GLU A 618 29.86 15.05 11.77
N LYS A 619 28.75 14.77 12.48
CA LYS A 619 28.40 13.41 12.92
C LYS A 619 27.68 12.62 11.85
N ALA A 620 26.72 13.24 11.17
CA ALA A 620 25.86 12.64 10.17
C ALA A 620 26.39 12.95 8.76
N HIS A 621 27.51 12.32 8.42
CA HIS A 621 28.14 12.46 7.11
C HIS A 621 27.11 12.19 6.00
N ASN A 622 27.04 13.07 5.00
CA ASN A 622 26.13 12.99 3.85
C ASN A 622 24.63 12.95 4.20
N ASN A 623 24.22 13.59 5.30
CA ASN A 623 22.81 13.70 5.64
C ASN A 623 22.20 15.00 5.12
N ALA A 624 21.41 14.91 4.04
CA ALA A 624 20.70 16.04 3.44
C ALA A 624 19.80 16.81 4.45
N SER A 625 19.17 16.09 5.40
CA SER A 625 18.34 16.72 6.43
C SER A 625 19.16 17.66 7.32
N ALA A 626 20.43 17.37 7.59
CA ALA A 626 21.25 18.20 8.46
C ALA A 626 21.54 19.58 7.83
N TYR A 627 21.80 19.61 6.51
CA TYR A 627 21.95 20.86 5.75
C TYR A 627 20.62 21.64 5.67
N GLU A 628 19.51 20.94 5.39
CA GLU A 628 18.17 21.53 5.38
C GLU A 628 17.87 22.27 6.69
N ASN A 629 18.03 21.61 7.83
CA ASN A 629 17.81 22.22 9.13
C ASN A 629 18.76 23.40 9.38
N ARG A 630 20.03 23.32 8.95
CA ARG A 630 21.00 24.40 9.17
C ARG A 630 20.65 25.66 8.36
N SER A 631 20.04 25.49 7.19
CA SER A 631 19.62 26.60 6.33
C SER A 631 18.63 27.56 7.01
N GLU A 632 17.87 27.09 8.02
CA GLU A 632 16.93 27.90 8.78
C GLU A 632 17.60 28.92 9.72
N TYR A 633 18.89 28.72 10.04
CA TYR A 633 19.61 29.47 11.06
C TYR A 633 20.81 30.24 10.50
N CYS A 634 20.79 30.55 9.20
CA CYS A 634 21.82 31.33 8.52
C CYS A 634 21.25 32.37 7.55
N ASP A 635 22.11 33.25 7.05
CA ASP A 635 21.71 34.29 6.09
C ASP A 635 21.36 33.66 4.73
N SER A 636 20.56 34.37 3.92
CA SER A 636 19.99 33.85 2.66
C SER A 636 21.02 33.17 1.72
N GLU A 637 22.23 33.72 1.58
CA GLU A 637 23.27 33.12 0.74
C GLU A 637 23.83 31.81 1.31
N MET A 638 23.99 31.72 2.63
CA MET A 638 24.39 30.47 3.28
C MET A 638 23.25 29.43 3.21
N ALA A 639 22.00 29.89 3.37
CA ALA A 639 20.83 29.03 3.27
C ALA A 639 20.72 28.43 1.86
N LYS A 640 20.89 29.23 0.81
CA LYS A 640 20.93 28.74 -0.58
C LYS A 640 22.01 27.67 -0.77
N ASN A 641 23.21 27.87 -0.23
CA ASN A 641 24.30 26.88 -0.34
C ASN A 641 23.96 25.57 0.38
N ASP A 642 23.44 25.65 1.61
CA ASP A 642 23.02 24.48 2.38
C ASP A 642 21.86 23.74 1.69
N LEU A 643 20.89 24.46 1.14
CA LEU A 643 19.76 23.88 0.41
C LEU A 643 20.18 23.24 -0.93
N ASN A 644 21.16 23.83 -1.63
CA ASN A 644 21.74 23.22 -2.82
C ASN A 644 22.41 21.89 -2.47
N MET A 645 23.23 21.87 -1.41
CA MET A 645 23.85 20.64 -0.91
C MET A 645 22.80 19.61 -0.47
N ALA A 646 21.71 20.04 0.17
CA ALA A 646 20.61 19.15 0.53
C ALA A 646 19.99 18.48 -0.71
N THR A 647 19.76 19.22 -1.81
CA THR A 647 19.23 18.64 -3.05
C THR A 647 20.23 17.80 -3.84
N GLU A 648 21.53 18.06 -3.70
CA GLU A 648 22.58 17.22 -4.29
C GLU A 648 22.67 15.85 -3.60
N LEU A 649 22.48 15.82 -2.28
CA LEU A 649 22.49 14.61 -1.47
C LEU A 649 21.16 13.85 -1.53
N ASP A 650 20.04 14.56 -1.51
CA ASP A 650 18.68 13.99 -1.54
C ASP A 650 17.74 14.90 -2.36
N PRO A 651 17.53 14.59 -3.66
CA PRO A 651 16.68 15.38 -4.53
C PRO A 651 15.19 15.22 -4.22
N LEU A 652 14.79 14.30 -3.33
CA LEU A 652 13.39 14.05 -2.98
C LEU A 652 12.88 14.93 -1.83
N ARG A 653 13.75 15.73 -1.20
CA ARG A 653 13.33 16.65 -0.13
C ARG A 653 12.59 17.84 -0.72
N THR A 654 11.44 18.16 -0.15
CA THR A 654 10.51 19.17 -0.69
C THR A 654 10.83 20.59 -0.23
N TYR A 655 11.35 20.75 0.99
CA TYR A 655 11.65 22.05 1.59
C TYR A 655 12.65 22.89 0.76
N PRO A 656 13.79 22.35 0.28
CA PRO A 656 14.73 23.14 -0.53
C PRO A 656 14.11 23.78 -1.77
N TYR A 657 13.27 23.03 -2.50
CA TYR A 657 12.60 23.57 -3.69
C TYR A 657 11.55 24.61 -3.32
N SER A 658 10.78 24.37 -2.26
CA SER A 658 9.75 25.30 -1.78
C SER A 658 10.36 26.64 -1.35
N TYR A 659 11.47 26.60 -0.60
CA TYR A 659 12.20 27.80 -0.19
C TYR A 659 12.77 28.56 -1.39
N ARG A 660 13.50 27.87 -2.29
CA ARG A 660 14.08 28.51 -3.49
C ARG A 660 13.00 29.10 -4.39
N ALA A 661 11.88 28.41 -4.57
CA ALA A 661 10.76 28.90 -5.37
C ALA A 661 10.08 30.12 -4.73
N ALA A 662 9.92 30.16 -3.41
CA ALA A 662 9.41 31.34 -2.70
C ALA A 662 10.33 32.55 -2.88
N VAL A 663 11.65 32.36 -2.71
CA VAL A 663 12.64 33.43 -2.97
C VAL A 663 12.57 33.92 -4.42
N LEU A 664 12.39 33.02 -5.40
CA LEU A 664 12.22 33.39 -6.80
C LEU A 664 10.91 34.16 -7.06
N MET A 665 9.81 33.83 -6.37
CA MET A 665 8.57 34.61 -6.44
C MET A 665 8.75 36.02 -5.86
N ASP A 666 9.42 36.14 -4.71
CA ASP A 666 9.74 37.44 -4.11
C ASP A 666 10.63 38.30 -5.02
N ASP A 667 11.54 37.65 -5.76
CA ASP A 667 12.39 38.26 -6.80
C ASP A 667 11.64 38.53 -8.13
N GLN A 668 10.32 38.29 -8.20
CA GLN A 668 9.47 38.45 -9.40
C GLN A 668 9.86 37.53 -10.59
N LYS A 669 10.54 36.42 -10.31
CA LYS A 669 10.94 35.39 -11.29
C LYS A 669 9.94 34.23 -11.30
N GLU A 670 8.69 34.56 -11.59
CA GLU A 670 7.54 33.65 -11.50
C GLU A 670 7.71 32.35 -12.31
N THR A 671 8.26 32.45 -13.52
CA THR A 671 8.49 31.28 -14.39
C THR A 671 9.54 30.34 -13.81
N GLU A 672 10.64 30.89 -13.27
CA GLU A 672 11.70 30.09 -12.64
C GLU A 672 11.19 29.41 -11.36
N ALA A 673 10.34 30.10 -10.57
CA ALA A 673 9.72 29.54 -9.37
C ALA A 673 8.81 28.34 -9.69
N ILE A 674 7.95 28.46 -10.71
CA ILE A 674 7.10 27.35 -11.17
C ILE A 674 7.94 26.19 -11.68
N GLU A 675 9.01 26.45 -12.44
CA GLU A 675 9.91 25.42 -12.94
C GLU A 675 10.60 24.68 -11.79
N GLU A 676 11.02 25.40 -10.76
CA GLU A 676 11.68 24.85 -9.58
C GLU A 676 10.78 23.87 -8.81
N LEU A 677 9.52 24.24 -8.56
CA LEU A 677 8.53 23.33 -7.98
C LEU A 677 8.20 22.17 -8.92
N SER A 678 8.16 22.42 -10.24
CA SER A 678 7.85 21.40 -11.24
C SER A 678 8.91 20.30 -11.32
N LYS A 679 10.19 20.63 -11.09
CA LYS A 679 11.27 19.63 -10.98
C LYS A 679 11.00 18.68 -9.81
N ALA A 680 10.74 19.23 -8.62
CA ALA A 680 10.51 18.45 -7.41
C ALA A 680 9.25 17.57 -7.51
N ILE A 681 8.14 18.13 -8.01
CA ILE A 681 6.89 17.40 -8.23
C ILE A 681 7.07 16.27 -9.24
N ALA A 682 7.94 16.43 -10.25
CA ALA A 682 8.24 15.37 -11.20
C ALA A 682 8.95 14.18 -10.56
N PHE A 683 9.78 14.41 -9.53
CA PHE A 683 10.47 13.34 -8.79
C PHE A 683 9.53 12.64 -7.80
N LYS A 684 8.77 13.43 -7.04
CA LYS A 684 7.81 12.95 -6.06
C LYS A 684 6.71 14.00 -5.86
N PRO A 685 5.47 13.73 -6.33
CA PRO A 685 4.33 14.56 -6.00
C PRO A 685 4.08 14.56 -4.49
N ASP A 686 3.80 15.73 -3.97
CA ASP A 686 3.58 15.99 -2.55
C ASP A 686 2.49 17.05 -2.38
N LEU A 687 1.68 16.91 -1.34
CA LEU A 687 0.53 17.79 -1.11
C LEU A 687 0.94 19.26 -1.00
N GLN A 688 1.96 19.56 -0.18
CA GLN A 688 2.40 20.93 0.06
C GLN A 688 2.98 21.56 -1.20
N MET A 689 3.77 20.82 -2.00
CA MET A 689 4.34 21.35 -3.24
C MET A 689 3.28 21.60 -4.31
N LEU A 690 2.29 20.71 -4.46
CA LEU A 690 1.16 20.90 -5.37
C LEU A 690 0.33 22.11 -4.95
N HIS A 691 0.01 22.23 -3.66
CA HIS A 691 -0.70 23.39 -3.12
C HIS A 691 0.07 24.70 -3.37
N LEU A 692 1.37 24.73 -3.09
CA LEU A 692 2.21 25.91 -3.28
C LEU A 692 2.28 26.32 -4.76
N ARG A 693 2.45 25.35 -5.67
CA ARG A 693 2.46 25.65 -7.11
C ARG A 693 1.08 26.10 -7.61
N ALA A 694 -0.01 25.56 -7.07
CA ALA A 694 -1.36 26.03 -7.35
C ALA A 694 -1.55 27.50 -6.92
N ALA A 695 -1.05 27.87 -5.74
CA ALA A 695 -1.07 29.25 -5.26
C ALA A 695 -0.24 30.19 -6.15
N PHE A 696 0.92 29.73 -6.64
CA PHE A 696 1.71 30.51 -7.59
C PHE A 696 0.96 30.69 -8.91
N TYR A 697 0.37 29.64 -9.46
CA TYR A 697 -0.48 29.75 -10.66
C TYR A 697 -1.68 30.67 -10.47
N GLU A 698 -2.34 30.65 -9.30
CA GLU A 698 -3.42 31.58 -8.95
C GLU A 698 -2.91 33.02 -8.98
N SER A 699 -1.77 33.30 -8.34
CA SER A 699 -1.20 34.66 -8.29
C SER A 699 -0.83 35.23 -9.67
N ILE A 700 -0.45 34.37 -10.62
CA ILE A 700 -0.09 34.74 -11.99
C ILE A 700 -1.34 34.78 -12.90
N GLY A 701 -2.50 34.36 -12.40
CA GLY A 701 -3.77 34.31 -13.14
C GLY A 701 -3.94 33.08 -14.04
N ASN A 702 -3.07 32.07 -13.93
CA ASN A 702 -3.22 30.80 -14.64
C ASN A 702 -4.13 29.84 -13.85
N LEU A 703 -5.42 30.18 -13.81
CA LEU A 703 -6.41 29.48 -12.99
C LEU A 703 -6.60 28.01 -13.40
N ASN A 704 -6.45 27.68 -14.68
CA ASN A 704 -6.58 26.29 -15.15
C ASN A 704 -5.49 25.39 -14.54
N SER A 705 -4.23 25.84 -14.54
CA SER A 705 -3.15 25.08 -13.93
C SER A 705 -3.28 25.02 -12.40
N ALA A 706 -3.76 26.10 -11.77
CA ALA A 706 -4.06 26.09 -10.34
C ALA A 706 -5.11 25.04 -9.97
N LEU A 707 -6.22 24.98 -10.72
CA LEU A 707 -7.28 23.98 -10.52
C LEU A 707 -6.75 22.55 -10.69
N CYS A 708 -5.94 22.29 -11.72
CA CYS A 708 -5.34 20.97 -11.91
C CYS A 708 -4.44 20.54 -10.74
N ASP A 709 -3.61 21.44 -10.22
CA ASP A 709 -2.74 21.15 -9.08
C ASP A 709 -3.54 21.00 -7.78
N CYS A 710 -4.61 21.78 -7.57
CA CYS A 710 -5.56 21.58 -6.49
C CYS A 710 -6.23 20.21 -6.54
N GLU A 711 -6.72 19.80 -7.71
CA GLU A 711 -7.33 18.48 -7.89
C GLU A 711 -6.33 17.36 -7.59
N ALA A 712 -5.08 17.49 -8.06
CA ALA A 712 -4.02 16.55 -7.75
C ALA A 712 -3.70 16.50 -6.24
N ALA A 713 -3.65 17.65 -5.57
CA ALA A 713 -3.47 17.75 -4.12
C ALA A 713 -4.64 17.11 -3.35
N LEU A 714 -5.89 17.36 -3.75
CA LEU A 714 -7.09 16.79 -3.13
C LEU A 714 -7.25 15.29 -3.41
N CYS A 715 -6.61 14.76 -4.45
CA CYS A 715 -6.50 13.31 -4.65
C CYS A 715 -5.55 12.66 -3.62
N LEU A 716 -4.57 13.41 -3.09
CA LEU A 716 -3.71 12.93 -2.01
C LEU A 716 -4.41 13.06 -0.66
N GLU A 717 -5.02 14.22 -0.38
CA GLU A 717 -5.78 14.49 0.85
C GLU A 717 -7.10 15.21 0.52
N PRO A 718 -8.23 14.49 0.46
CA PRO A 718 -9.52 15.06 0.08
C PRO A 718 -10.05 16.16 1.01
N ASP A 719 -9.66 16.10 2.29
CA ASP A 719 -10.18 16.99 3.34
C ASP A 719 -9.21 18.15 3.68
N HIS A 720 -8.20 18.41 2.84
CA HIS A 720 -7.24 19.49 3.06
C HIS A 720 -7.89 20.87 2.83
N ILE A 721 -8.25 21.55 3.94
CA ILE A 721 -9.04 22.79 3.96
C ILE A 721 -8.42 23.88 3.07
N ASP A 722 -7.13 24.18 3.22
CA ASP A 722 -6.50 25.28 2.47
C ASP A 722 -6.53 25.03 0.95
N THR A 723 -6.42 23.77 0.52
CA THR A 723 -6.49 23.42 -0.91
C THR A 723 -7.93 23.48 -1.42
N LEU A 724 -8.92 23.09 -0.62
CA LEU A 724 -10.34 23.24 -0.96
C LEU A 724 -10.71 24.71 -1.13
N ASP A 725 -10.23 25.57 -0.24
CA ASP A 725 -10.46 27.02 -0.32
C ASP A 725 -9.80 27.61 -1.56
N LEU A 726 -8.55 27.24 -1.85
CA LEU A 726 -7.87 27.66 -3.08
C LEU A 726 -8.61 27.17 -4.34
N TYR A 727 -9.05 25.92 -4.36
CA TYR A 727 -9.82 25.35 -5.47
C TYR A 727 -11.11 26.13 -5.72
N ASN A 728 -11.89 26.40 -4.66
CA ASN A 728 -13.14 27.14 -4.77
C ASN A 728 -12.89 28.59 -5.25
N ARG A 729 -11.88 29.28 -4.69
CA ARG A 729 -11.51 30.64 -5.11
C ARG A 729 -11.07 30.69 -6.58
N ALA A 730 -10.18 29.80 -7.00
CA ALA A 730 -9.69 29.73 -8.38
C ALA A 730 -10.81 29.39 -9.37
N ARG A 731 -11.73 28.50 -8.98
CA ARG A 731 -12.90 28.13 -9.79
C ARG A 731 -13.84 29.31 -9.98
N ASP A 732 -14.14 30.04 -8.92
CA ASP A 732 -15.05 31.18 -8.97
C ASP A 732 -14.47 32.32 -9.82
N GLN A 733 -13.16 32.58 -9.70
CA GLN A 733 -12.44 33.53 -10.55
C GLN A 733 -12.44 33.11 -12.03
N ALA A 734 -12.33 31.80 -12.32
CA ALA A 734 -12.36 31.29 -13.68
C ALA A 734 -13.75 31.41 -14.34
N ILE A 735 -14.82 31.31 -13.54
CA ILE A 735 -16.21 31.43 -14.00
C ILE A 735 -16.65 32.89 -14.13
N HIS A 736 -16.13 33.80 -13.29
CA HIS A 736 -16.50 35.23 -13.27
C HIS A 736 -15.32 36.18 -13.46
N PRO A 737 -14.74 36.28 -14.68
CA PRO A 737 -13.53 37.08 -14.94
C PRO A 737 -13.70 38.63 -14.90
N GLN A 738 -14.83 39.18 -14.44
CA GLN A 738 -15.16 40.63 -14.54
C GLN A 738 -15.47 41.35 -13.21
N GLN A 739 -14.88 40.95 -12.07
CA GLN A 739 -14.99 41.72 -10.82
C GLN A 739 -13.65 42.03 -10.15
N ILE A 740 -12.62 42.34 -10.94
CA ILE A 740 -11.36 42.92 -10.44
C ILE A 740 -11.15 44.30 -11.06
#